data_AF-A0A9W6XFU7-F1
#
_entry.id   AF-A0A9W6XFU7-F1
#
_cell.length_a   1.000
_cell.length_b   1.000
_cell.length_c   1.000
_cell.angle_alpha   90.00
_cell.angle_beta   90.00
_cell.angle_gamma   90.00
#
_symmetry.space_group_name_H-M   'P 1'
#
loop_
_entity.id
_entity.type
_entity.pdbx_description
1 polymer ?
#
loop_
_entity_poly.entity_id
_entity_poly.type
_entity_poly.pdbx_seq_one_letter_code
_entity_poly.pdbx_strand_id
1 'polypeptide(L)'
;MAADMKLINGVVYDVIHRNLEDKKQRELRGESAASGRRDLISFFLNKGDVEYDDDDHPDHAAGHLADKLPRLGLDDSETPSMEDIDELVYLEAAIRECIRLNPVAPAMQRTAAQDTTLYNGTFIKTGTRVILPHYAMGHLETVWGPDAEQFKPERWIDPDTGKLVHVSPYKFTAFLAGPRMCLGMRFALVEVKTTLATMLSKFDIKTVKAPLDFTYVPSVTLQVKGPFETITALVSPASVAASCVALLLVYLATPSAHDRAVKHLPTPEGEIPILHGTLGILRAQRSGKFHDWVVDCCRKFRGKPWRLRVLGKTPSVVVCCPEAFEDIQKTKFDAFDKSPFVSEAMYDVLGQGIFAVSGPLWQHQRKTASHLFTSQMLQYAMEVVVPEKGTELVKRLGEICQNENEADRVVNMKRLLDLYTMDVFAKVGFDVDLHGVESDQNAELLDSFDRMSVRILERIQQPVGLWKLLRWLNLGPEKQLAEDVKAIDDLVYSVIARSIEEKNQQANGASPSSRKDLISLFIEKSEVEYTKGVHTNKDLKLMRDFVISFLAAGRETTATTMSWVILMLNRYPNVLHQVRQELKAKFPDLFTGEIRAPTMENIQQLVFLEATVRETFRLFPVVAITGRSAIRDVYLYEGTLIKAGTRVVMPHYAMGRMETVWGPDAKEFKPERWIDSTTGKIKIRLAIQIQRVSWRTTRLSGNEVCSGRG
;
A
#
# COMPACT_ATOMS: atom_id res chain seq x y z
N MET A 1 15.74 -20.77 29.44
CA MET A 1 15.43 -19.52 28.73
C MET A 1 15.76 -18.24 29.50
N ALA A 2 15.35 -18.06 30.77
CA ALA A 2 15.67 -16.82 31.51
C ALA A 2 17.13 -16.74 32.03
N ALA A 3 17.83 -17.87 32.15
CA ALA A 3 19.24 -17.91 32.54
C ALA A 3 20.19 -17.66 31.34
N ASP A 4 19.84 -18.19 30.17
CA ASP A 4 20.75 -18.34 29.03
C ASP A 4 21.04 -17.01 28.31
N MET A 5 20.07 -16.08 28.31
CA MET A 5 20.28 -14.73 27.76
C MET A 5 21.28 -13.88 28.57
N LYS A 6 21.50 -14.17 29.87
CA LYS A 6 22.58 -13.54 30.63
C LYS A 6 23.97 -14.05 30.21
N LEU A 7 24.04 -15.30 29.74
CA LEU A 7 25.30 -15.92 29.31
C LEU A 7 25.80 -15.35 27.98
N ILE A 8 24.89 -15.05 27.04
CA ILE A 8 25.24 -14.57 25.70
C ILE A 8 25.70 -13.10 25.73
N ASN A 9 24.96 -12.21 26.40
CA ASN A 9 25.31 -10.78 26.42
C ASN A 9 26.64 -10.50 27.13
N GLY A 10 27.00 -11.29 28.13
CA GLY A 10 28.28 -11.16 28.85
C GLY A 10 29.51 -11.50 27.99
N VAL A 11 29.37 -12.37 26.98
CA VAL A 11 30.49 -12.79 26.13
C VAL A 11 30.78 -11.77 25.02
N VAL A 12 29.74 -11.16 24.43
CA VAL A 12 29.90 -10.24 23.29
C VAL A 12 30.61 -8.94 23.69
N TYR A 13 30.25 -8.37 24.84
CA TYR A 13 30.80 -7.09 25.31
C TYR A 13 32.29 -7.19 25.68
N ASP A 14 32.70 -8.32 26.26
CA ASP A 14 34.06 -8.54 26.75
C ASP A 14 35.08 -8.88 25.64
N VAL A 15 34.60 -9.34 24.49
CA VAL A 15 35.43 -9.56 23.28
C VAL A 15 35.77 -8.25 22.59
N ILE A 16 34.82 -7.33 22.45
CA ILE A 16 35.02 -6.08 21.68
C ILE A 16 36.02 -5.15 22.38
N HIS A 17 35.97 -5.02 23.71
CA HIS A 17 36.83 -4.07 24.41
C HIS A 17 38.28 -4.55 24.63
N ARG A 18 38.55 -5.85 24.50
CA ARG A 18 39.93 -6.35 24.39
C ARG A 18 40.55 -5.91 23.04
N ASN A 19 39.77 -6.02 21.97
CA ASN A 19 40.15 -5.75 20.56
C ASN A 19 40.45 -4.28 20.18
N LEU A 20 40.21 -3.29 21.05
CA LEU A 20 40.41 -1.87 20.72
C LEU A 20 41.66 -1.26 21.36
N GLU A 21 41.88 -1.47 22.65
CA GLU A 21 43.19 -1.24 23.25
C GLU A 21 44.22 -2.31 22.82
N ASP A 22 43.78 -3.41 22.17
CA ASP A 22 44.65 -4.20 21.29
C ASP A 22 45.41 -3.30 20.31
N LYS A 23 44.74 -2.59 19.38
CA LYS A 23 45.46 -1.77 18.40
C LYS A 23 46.43 -0.76 19.04
N LYS A 24 45.96 -0.01 20.03
CA LYS A 24 46.64 1.21 20.50
C LYS A 24 47.91 0.98 21.33
N GLN A 25 48.02 -0.11 22.11
CA GLN A 25 49.24 -0.40 22.88
C GLN A 25 50.38 -0.95 22.02
N ARG A 26 50.10 -1.78 21.02
CA ARG A 26 51.12 -2.32 20.10
C ARG A 26 51.56 -1.27 19.06
N GLU A 27 50.64 -0.48 18.48
CA GLU A 27 51.00 0.57 17.51
C GLU A 27 52.01 1.58 18.07
N LEU A 28 51.91 1.94 19.37
CA LEU A 28 52.87 2.81 20.05
C LEU A 28 54.15 2.11 20.57
N ARG A 29 54.28 0.79 20.39
CA ARG A 29 55.53 0.02 20.60
C ARG A 29 56.23 -0.36 19.29
N GLY A 30 55.63 -0.06 18.14
CA GLY A 30 56.12 -0.54 16.83
C GLY A 30 55.74 -1.99 16.52
N GLU A 31 54.75 -2.53 17.22
CA GLU A 31 54.26 -3.91 17.06
C GLU A 31 52.81 -3.88 16.49
N SER A 32 52.31 -4.99 15.92
CA SER A 32 51.01 -4.98 15.20
C SER A 32 49.81 -5.46 16.07
N ALA A 33 49.08 -4.55 16.73
CA ALA A 33 47.81 -4.69 17.48
C ALA A 33 47.61 -5.76 18.64
N ALA A 34 47.95 -5.42 19.91
CA ALA A 34 47.55 -5.98 21.25
C ALA A 34 47.86 -4.97 22.44
N SER A 35 47.26 -4.88 23.65
CA SER A 35 46.03 -5.47 24.27
C SER A 35 45.48 -4.72 25.51
N GLY A 36 44.16 -4.43 25.52
CA GLY A 36 43.31 -4.44 26.74
C GLY A 36 42.99 -3.13 27.51
N ARG A 37 41.73 -3.02 27.97
CA ARG A 37 41.11 -1.89 28.73
C ARG A 37 41.48 -1.83 30.21
N ARG A 38 41.87 -0.66 30.75
CA ARG A 38 41.85 -0.33 32.21
C ARG A 38 41.70 1.17 32.54
N ASP A 39 40.75 1.47 33.42
CA ASP A 39 40.68 2.70 34.21
C ASP A 39 41.86 2.87 35.17
N LEU A 40 42.05 4.10 35.67
CA LEU A 40 42.13 4.32 37.12
C LEU A 40 41.65 5.72 37.50
N ILE A 41 40.64 5.76 38.38
CA ILE A 41 39.94 6.94 38.86
C ILE A 41 40.87 7.80 39.75
N SER A 42 40.54 9.10 39.86
CA SER A 42 41.09 10.08 40.82
C SER A 42 42.58 10.42 40.71
N PHE A 43 42.88 11.50 39.98
CA PHE A 43 44.12 12.27 40.19
C PHE A 43 43.88 13.78 40.04
N PHE A 44 43.45 14.40 41.15
CA PHE A 44 43.44 15.84 41.46
C PHE A 44 42.48 16.77 40.70
N LEU A 45 41.35 17.03 41.36
CA LEU A 45 40.82 18.39 41.50
C LEU A 45 41.89 19.31 42.12
N ASN A 46 42.18 20.48 41.53
CA ASN A 46 42.21 21.74 42.30
C ASN A 46 42.12 23.01 41.42
N LYS A 47 41.74 24.12 42.07
CA LYS A 47 41.40 25.45 41.51
C LYS A 47 42.51 26.19 40.76
N GLY A 48 42.07 27.08 39.87
CA GLY A 48 42.71 28.36 39.54
C GLY A 48 41.62 29.35 39.13
N ASP A 49 41.34 30.35 39.97
CA ASP A 49 40.15 31.20 39.83
C ASP A 49 40.40 32.43 38.93
N VAL A 50 39.47 32.70 38.00
CA VAL A 50 39.29 33.99 37.31
C VAL A 50 37.80 34.24 37.16
N GLU A 51 37.32 35.38 37.64
CA GLU A 51 35.91 35.78 37.52
C GLU A 51 35.63 36.34 36.12
N TYR A 52 34.69 35.72 35.42
CA TYR A 52 33.88 36.37 34.40
C TYR A 52 32.43 36.34 34.90
N ASP A 53 31.65 37.38 34.62
CA ASP A 53 30.21 37.44 34.94
C ASP A 53 29.45 36.65 33.84
N ASP A 54 29.79 35.36 33.71
CA ASP A 54 29.39 34.44 32.63
C ASP A 54 28.02 33.76 32.87
N ASP A 55 27.28 34.23 33.89
CA ASP A 55 25.95 33.76 34.36
C ASP A 55 24.82 33.78 33.28
N ASP A 56 25.13 34.22 32.06
CA ASP A 56 24.21 34.29 30.91
C ASP A 56 24.90 33.86 29.58
N HIS A 57 25.98 33.09 29.65
CA HIS A 57 26.74 32.58 28.49
C HIS A 57 26.65 31.04 28.38
N PRO A 58 27.19 30.38 27.31
CA PRO A 58 26.57 29.16 26.77
C PRO A 58 26.52 27.96 27.71
N ASP A 59 27.34 27.94 28.76
CA ASP A 59 27.26 26.94 29.84
C ASP A 59 25.93 26.99 30.61
N HIS A 60 25.19 28.10 30.62
CA HIS A 60 23.81 28.15 31.13
C HIS A 60 22.82 27.43 30.22
N ALA A 61 22.92 27.60 28.89
CA ALA A 61 22.02 26.91 27.96
C ALA A 61 22.36 25.43 27.81
N ALA A 62 23.66 25.12 27.64
CA ALA A 62 24.17 23.76 27.57
C ALA A 62 24.04 23.04 28.93
N GLY A 63 24.29 23.74 30.04
CA GLY A 63 24.06 23.25 31.40
C GLY A 63 22.59 22.99 31.68
N HIS A 64 21.65 23.87 31.31
CA HIS A 64 20.23 23.60 31.53
C HIS A 64 19.69 22.48 30.62
N LEU A 65 20.29 22.27 29.44
CA LEU A 65 20.11 21.08 28.60
C LEU A 65 20.72 19.81 29.23
N ALA A 66 21.90 19.91 29.85
CA ALA A 66 22.56 18.80 30.53
C ALA A 66 21.87 18.41 31.85
N ASP A 67 21.38 19.36 32.64
CA ASP A 67 20.62 19.10 33.87
C ASP A 67 19.30 18.39 33.58
N LYS A 68 18.63 18.76 32.47
CA LYS A 68 17.38 18.13 32.05
C LYS A 68 17.58 16.84 31.27
N LEU A 69 18.68 16.72 30.52
CA LEU A 69 19.00 15.55 29.69
C LEU A 69 20.46 15.05 29.88
N PRO A 70 20.87 14.64 31.10
CA PRO A 70 22.27 14.36 31.48
C PRO A 70 22.91 13.13 30.82
N ARG A 71 22.27 12.55 29.80
CA ARG A 71 22.71 11.32 29.11
C ARG A 71 23.01 11.51 27.63
N LEU A 72 22.39 12.51 26.98
CA LEU A 72 22.57 12.74 25.54
C LEU A 72 24.03 12.99 25.15
N GLY A 73 24.81 13.66 26.00
CA GLY A 73 26.23 13.94 25.77
C GLY A 73 27.18 12.77 26.08
N LEU A 74 26.69 11.64 26.61
CA LEU A 74 27.54 10.56 27.15
C LEU A 74 27.46 9.22 26.40
N ASP A 75 26.39 8.96 25.63
CA ASP A 75 26.22 7.68 24.95
C ASP A 75 25.99 7.77 23.43
N ASP A 76 26.56 6.77 22.75
CA ASP A 76 26.51 6.55 21.31
C ASP A 76 25.39 5.58 20.89
N SER A 77 24.37 5.43 21.74
CA SER A 77 23.12 4.74 21.44
C SER A 77 21.81 5.37 22.00
N GLU A 78 21.77 6.60 22.55
CA GLU A 78 20.52 7.31 22.96
C GLU A 78 20.13 8.61 22.19
N THR A 79 18.83 8.78 21.87
CA THR A 79 18.13 10.03 21.46
C THR A 79 17.15 10.44 22.56
N PRO A 80 16.78 11.72 22.67
CA PRO A 80 15.77 12.20 23.63
C PRO A 80 14.35 11.72 23.30
N SER A 81 13.43 11.76 24.27
CA SER A 81 11.99 11.51 24.09
C SER A 81 11.30 12.64 23.32
N MET A 82 10.11 12.40 22.77
CA MET A 82 9.21 13.53 22.52
C MET A 82 8.66 14.13 23.82
N GLU A 83 8.61 13.38 24.93
CA GLU A 83 8.32 13.93 26.26
C GLU A 83 9.45 14.89 26.69
N ASP A 84 10.69 14.39 26.82
CA ASP A 84 11.93 15.16 26.94
C ASP A 84 11.98 16.41 26.02
N ILE A 85 11.69 16.24 24.73
CA ILE A 85 11.64 17.36 23.77
C ILE A 85 10.52 18.34 24.13
N ASP A 86 9.31 17.88 24.45
CA ASP A 86 8.22 18.76 24.90
C ASP A 86 8.61 19.52 26.20
N GLU A 87 9.43 18.92 27.07
CA GLU A 87 10.02 19.56 28.26
C GLU A 87 11.15 20.57 27.96
N LEU A 88 11.77 20.52 26.77
CA LEU A 88 12.65 21.57 26.24
C LEU A 88 11.85 22.81 25.77
N VAL A 89 11.07 23.37 26.70
CA VAL A 89 10.25 24.59 26.53
C VAL A 89 11.09 25.75 26.02
N TYR A 90 12.24 26.01 26.63
CA TYR A 90 13.13 27.11 26.28
C TYR A 90 13.70 26.98 24.87
N LEU A 91 14.09 25.78 24.45
CA LEU A 91 14.60 25.53 23.10
C LEU A 91 13.52 25.78 22.03
N GLU A 92 12.27 25.40 22.27
CA GLU A 92 11.19 25.73 21.33
C GLU A 92 10.86 27.21 21.30
N ALA A 93 10.89 27.87 22.46
CA ALA A 93 10.74 29.31 22.55
C ALA A 93 11.81 30.04 21.72
N ALA A 94 13.08 29.61 21.82
CA ALA A 94 14.18 30.13 21.02
C ALA A 94 14.03 29.84 19.51
N ILE A 95 13.55 28.64 19.13
CA ILE A 95 13.27 28.29 17.73
C ILE A 95 12.12 29.14 17.15
N ARG A 96 11.04 29.33 17.90
CA ARG A 96 9.91 30.19 17.49
C ARG A 96 10.33 31.65 17.37
N GLU A 97 11.17 32.12 18.27
CA GLU A 97 11.74 33.47 18.25
C GLU A 97 12.70 33.69 17.08
N CYS A 98 13.56 32.72 16.79
CA CYS A 98 14.42 32.72 15.61
C CYS A 98 13.59 32.80 14.32
N ILE A 99 12.52 32.00 14.20
CA ILE A 99 11.64 31.97 13.04
C ILE A 99 10.73 33.22 12.96
N ARG A 100 10.47 33.92 14.09
CA ARG A 100 9.78 35.23 14.11
C ARG A 100 10.64 36.31 13.48
N LEU A 101 11.90 36.40 13.88
CA LEU A 101 12.85 37.44 13.45
C LEU A 101 13.42 37.13 12.05
N ASN A 102 13.64 35.85 11.74
CA ASN A 102 14.23 35.35 10.49
C ASN A 102 13.34 34.28 9.80
N PRO A 103 12.13 34.64 9.33
CA PRO A 103 11.22 33.70 8.66
C PRO A 103 11.76 33.24 7.30
N VAL A 104 11.75 31.92 7.08
CA VAL A 104 12.22 31.24 5.85
C VAL A 104 11.59 31.79 4.56
N ALA A 105 10.36 32.31 4.62
CA ALA A 105 9.72 33.05 3.53
C ALA A 105 9.48 34.52 3.95
N PRO A 106 10.44 35.44 3.71
CA PRO A 106 10.44 36.76 4.35
C PRO A 106 9.36 37.70 3.81
N ALA A 107 8.91 37.51 2.56
CA ALA A 107 7.74 38.18 2.00
C ALA A 107 7.00 37.24 1.04
N MET A 108 5.67 37.15 1.19
CA MET A 108 4.79 36.38 0.31
C MET A 108 3.88 37.29 -0.49
N GLN A 109 3.44 36.86 -1.68
CA GLN A 109 2.65 37.71 -2.57
C GLN A 109 1.38 37.02 -3.07
N ARG A 110 0.32 37.79 -3.30
CA ARG A 110 -0.94 37.37 -3.89
C ARG A 110 -1.39 38.40 -4.92
N THR A 111 -2.13 37.99 -5.93
CA THR A 111 -2.80 38.88 -6.88
C THR A 111 -4.29 38.84 -6.63
N ALA A 112 -4.96 39.99 -6.60
CA ALA A 112 -6.41 40.06 -6.49
C ALA A 112 -7.08 39.43 -7.73
N ALA A 113 -7.80 38.32 -7.54
CA ALA A 113 -8.48 37.62 -8.62
C ALA A 113 -9.75 38.33 -9.12
N GLN A 114 -10.28 39.25 -8.31
CA GLN A 114 -11.41 40.13 -8.59
C GLN A 114 -11.28 41.40 -7.72
N ASP A 115 -12.08 42.42 -8.02
CA ASP A 115 -12.21 43.63 -7.20
C ASP A 115 -12.72 43.24 -5.80
N THR A 116 -12.09 43.78 -4.75
CA THR A 116 -12.33 43.38 -3.36
C THR A 116 -11.94 44.50 -2.38
N THR A 117 -12.29 44.35 -1.11
CA THR A 117 -12.01 45.35 -0.05
C THR A 117 -11.45 44.63 1.17
N LEU A 118 -10.36 45.16 1.74
CA LEU A 118 -9.75 44.64 2.97
C LEU A 118 -10.54 45.06 4.22
N TYR A 119 -10.24 44.42 5.35
CA TYR A 119 -10.98 44.57 6.62
C TYR A 119 -11.11 46.01 7.14
N ASN A 120 -10.20 46.89 6.74
CA ASN A 120 -10.13 48.31 7.11
C ASN A 120 -10.81 49.25 6.09
N GLY A 121 -11.50 48.71 5.08
CA GLY A 121 -12.12 49.49 4.00
C GLY A 121 -11.20 49.81 2.81
N THR A 122 -9.93 49.39 2.80
CA THR A 122 -9.04 49.60 1.65
C THR A 122 -9.46 48.74 0.46
N PHE A 123 -9.95 49.40 -0.60
CA PHE A 123 -10.30 48.76 -1.87
C PHE A 123 -9.07 48.33 -2.66
N ILE A 124 -9.11 47.13 -3.24
CA ILE A 124 -8.06 46.51 -4.05
C ILE A 124 -8.69 46.03 -5.37
N LYS A 125 -8.16 46.51 -6.49
CA LYS A 125 -8.67 46.18 -7.82
C LYS A 125 -8.14 44.82 -8.32
N THR A 126 -8.90 44.15 -9.17
CA THR A 126 -8.49 42.97 -9.95
C THR A 126 -7.11 43.18 -10.57
N GLY A 127 -6.23 42.19 -10.44
CA GLY A 127 -4.87 42.24 -10.98
C GLY A 127 -3.83 42.96 -10.09
N THR A 128 -4.25 43.69 -9.05
CA THR A 128 -3.30 44.29 -8.09
C THR A 128 -2.56 43.21 -7.29
N ARG A 129 -1.23 43.32 -7.21
CA ARG A 129 -0.39 42.48 -6.33
C ARG A 129 -0.37 43.06 -4.92
N VAL A 130 -0.65 42.21 -3.93
CA VAL A 130 -0.56 42.50 -2.50
C VAL A 130 0.57 41.67 -1.90
N ILE A 131 1.40 42.30 -1.06
CA ILE A 131 2.56 41.69 -0.40
C ILE A 131 2.25 41.53 1.09
N LEU A 132 2.62 40.37 1.64
CA LEU A 132 2.60 40.06 3.07
C LEU A 132 4.06 39.97 3.55
N PRO A 133 4.62 41.04 4.13
CA PRO A 133 6.03 41.09 4.55
C PRO A 133 6.21 40.42 5.91
N HIS A 134 6.26 39.09 5.94
CA HIS A 134 6.37 38.28 7.16
C HIS A 134 7.58 38.65 8.02
N TYR A 135 8.72 39.01 7.41
CA TYR A 135 9.89 39.52 8.11
C TYR A 135 9.54 40.79 8.89
N ALA A 136 9.05 41.84 8.22
CA ALA A 136 8.69 43.09 8.89
C ALA A 136 7.61 42.90 9.96
N MET A 137 6.60 42.06 9.72
CA MET A 137 5.59 41.71 10.72
C MET A 137 6.14 40.98 11.96
N GLY A 138 7.33 40.36 11.85
CA GLY A 138 8.06 39.82 12.99
C GLY A 138 8.60 40.93 13.91
N HIS A 139 9.18 41.98 13.34
CA HIS A 139 9.87 43.06 14.06
C HIS A 139 8.97 44.23 14.52
N LEU A 140 7.70 44.30 14.10
CA LEU A 140 6.81 45.42 14.47
C LEU A 140 6.38 45.43 15.95
N GLU A 141 6.70 46.51 16.66
CA GLU A 141 6.26 46.76 18.04
C GLU A 141 4.73 46.72 18.21
N THR A 142 3.99 47.27 17.24
CA THR A 142 2.51 47.27 17.23
C THR A 142 1.91 45.88 17.16
N VAL A 143 2.71 44.87 16.83
CA VAL A 143 2.34 43.46 16.83
C VAL A 143 2.88 42.72 18.06
N TRP A 144 4.12 42.98 18.47
CA TRP A 144 4.85 42.17 19.46
C TRP A 144 5.16 42.82 20.82
N GLY A 145 5.06 44.14 20.95
CA GLY A 145 5.50 44.92 22.11
C GLY A 145 6.81 45.68 21.87
N PRO A 146 7.22 46.59 22.76
CA PRO A 146 8.40 47.46 22.57
C PRO A 146 9.75 46.70 22.56
N ASP A 147 9.76 45.41 22.89
CA ASP A 147 10.93 44.53 22.79
C ASP A 147 10.95 43.72 21.46
N ALA A 148 10.20 44.13 20.44
CA ALA A 148 9.99 43.35 19.21
C ALA A 148 11.28 43.01 18.44
N GLU A 149 12.26 43.91 18.35
CA GLU A 149 13.51 43.62 17.62
C GLU A 149 14.47 42.71 18.43
N GLN A 150 14.22 42.51 19.73
CA GLN A 150 15.05 41.67 20.60
C GLN A 150 14.73 40.18 20.42
N PHE A 151 15.76 39.34 20.38
CA PHE A 151 15.64 37.89 20.52
C PHE A 151 15.40 37.55 21.98
N LYS A 152 14.15 37.24 22.32
CA LYS A 152 13.69 37.06 23.70
C LYS A 152 12.78 35.82 23.81
N PRO A 153 13.33 34.61 23.95
CA PRO A 153 12.56 33.36 24.03
C PRO A 153 11.44 33.41 25.09
N GLU A 154 11.68 34.09 26.20
CA GLU A 154 10.79 34.20 27.35
C GLU A 154 9.43 34.82 26.98
N ARG A 155 9.32 35.59 25.88
CA ARG A 155 8.02 36.09 25.38
C ARG A 155 7.05 34.96 25.00
N TRP A 156 7.59 33.78 24.72
CA TRP A 156 6.84 32.58 24.39
C TRP A 156 6.51 31.75 25.61
N ILE A 157 6.95 32.13 26.82
CA ILE A 157 6.79 31.38 28.06
C ILE A 157 5.89 32.16 29.02
N ASP A 158 4.93 31.48 29.60
CA ASP A 158 4.04 31.99 30.64
C ASP A 158 4.79 32.04 31.99
N PRO A 159 4.91 33.20 32.66
CA PRO A 159 5.77 33.34 33.83
C PRO A 159 5.23 32.64 35.09
N ASP A 160 3.91 32.52 35.22
CA ASP A 160 3.27 31.88 36.37
C ASP A 160 3.26 30.34 36.27
N THR A 161 3.30 29.79 35.04
CA THR A 161 3.15 28.35 34.79
C THR A 161 4.34 27.69 34.06
N GLY A 162 5.31 28.47 33.58
CA GLY A 162 6.53 27.98 32.93
C GLY A 162 6.31 27.30 31.57
N LYS A 163 5.19 27.56 30.89
CA LYS A 163 4.74 26.83 29.68
C LYS A 163 4.60 27.72 28.45
N LEU A 164 4.63 27.13 27.25
CA LEU A 164 4.53 27.90 26.01
C LEU A 164 3.17 28.59 25.85
N VAL A 165 3.15 29.92 25.75
CA VAL A 165 1.91 30.69 25.49
C VAL A 165 1.37 30.43 24.08
N HIS A 166 0.05 30.45 23.94
CA HIS A 166 -0.63 30.33 22.66
C HIS A 166 -0.74 31.69 21.94
N VAL A 167 0.08 31.89 20.90
CA VAL A 167 0.01 33.07 20.05
C VAL A 167 -0.81 32.79 18.78
N SER A 168 -1.65 33.75 18.37
CA SER A 168 -2.45 33.64 17.13
C SER A 168 -1.57 33.44 15.89
N PRO A 169 -1.88 32.49 14.98
CA PRO A 169 -1.18 32.32 13.70
C PRO A 169 -1.30 33.54 12.75
N TYR A 170 -2.25 34.44 13.00
CA TYR A 170 -2.36 35.71 12.29
C TYR A 170 -1.42 36.80 12.83
N LYS A 171 -0.82 36.57 14.01
CA LYS A 171 0.29 37.35 14.60
C LYS A 171 1.64 36.68 14.30
N PHE A 172 1.76 35.37 14.54
CA PHE A 172 2.93 34.58 14.13
C PHE A 172 2.76 33.99 12.71
N THR A 173 2.94 34.84 11.70
CA THR A 173 2.59 34.52 10.30
C THR A 173 3.64 33.73 9.51
N ALA A 174 4.77 33.34 10.13
CA ALA A 174 5.91 32.71 9.44
C ALA A 174 5.57 31.40 8.71
N PHE A 175 4.55 30.68 9.17
CA PHE A 175 4.03 29.46 8.53
C PHE A 175 2.73 29.68 7.74
N LEU A 176 2.35 30.93 7.45
CA LEU A 176 1.04 31.35 6.92
C LEU A 176 -0.15 30.98 7.84
N ALA A 177 -1.33 31.49 7.51
CA ALA A 177 -2.56 31.28 8.29
C ALA A 177 -3.75 30.86 7.40
N GLY A 178 -4.81 30.34 8.04
CA GLY A 178 -6.04 29.90 7.36
C GLY A 178 -5.81 28.77 6.35
N PRO A 179 -6.60 28.70 5.25
CA PRO A 179 -6.53 27.62 4.25
C PRO A 179 -5.22 27.49 3.45
N ARG A 180 -4.20 28.31 3.74
CA ARG A 180 -2.86 28.24 3.14
C ARG A 180 -1.74 28.15 4.18
N MET A 181 -2.06 27.86 5.44
CA MET A 181 -1.09 27.51 6.48
C MET A 181 -0.22 26.31 6.04
N CYS A 182 1.06 26.33 6.40
CA CYS A 182 2.03 25.31 6.05
C CYS A 182 1.68 23.97 6.71
N LEU A 183 1.26 23.00 5.89
CA LEU A 183 0.86 21.66 6.34
C LEU A 183 2.01 20.92 7.05
N GLY A 184 3.27 21.29 6.78
CA GLY A 184 4.47 20.74 7.41
C GLY A 184 4.93 21.45 8.69
N MET A 185 4.29 22.55 9.14
CA MET A 185 4.78 23.38 10.25
C MET A 185 5.19 22.58 11.50
N ARG A 186 4.29 21.70 11.99
CA ARG A 186 4.55 20.90 13.19
C ARG A 186 5.65 19.84 12.98
N PHE A 187 5.75 19.28 11.78
CA PHE A 187 6.83 18.35 11.45
C PHE A 187 8.17 19.07 11.46
N ALA A 188 8.29 20.19 10.73
CA ALA A 188 9.52 20.98 10.66
C ALA A 188 9.96 21.55 12.02
N LEU A 189 9.03 22.03 12.86
CA LEU A 189 9.38 22.51 14.21
C LEU A 189 9.87 21.37 15.12
N VAL A 190 9.25 20.19 15.06
CA VAL A 190 9.72 19.01 15.81
C VAL A 190 11.06 18.52 15.27
N GLU A 191 11.23 18.43 13.95
CA GLU A 191 12.47 18.02 13.29
C GLU A 191 13.64 18.94 13.65
N VAL A 192 13.45 20.26 13.57
CA VAL A 192 14.45 21.26 13.99
C VAL A 192 14.73 21.20 15.50
N LYS A 193 13.69 21.10 16.35
CA LYS A 193 13.86 21.01 17.81
C LYS A 193 14.58 19.72 18.23
N THR A 194 14.23 18.58 17.63
CA THR A 194 14.91 17.29 17.85
C THR A 194 16.38 17.36 17.43
N THR A 195 16.65 17.90 16.24
CA THR A 195 18.00 17.97 15.66
C THR A 195 18.88 18.91 16.48
N LEU A 196 18.41 20.12 16.79
CA LEU A 196 19.15 21.08 17.61
C LEU A 196 19.37 20.56 19.04
N ALA A 197 18.37 19.93 19.67
CA ALA A 197 18.54 19.30 20.98
C ALA A 197 19.65 18.25 20.96
N THR A 198 19.66 17.38 19.94
CA THR A 198 20.63 16.28 19.81
C THR A 198 22.05 16.79 19.47
N MET A 199 22.16 17.88 18.69
CA MET A 199 23.44 18.49 18.34
C MET A 199 24.04 19.27 19.52
N LEU A 200 23.26 20.17 20.14
CA LEU A 200 23.75 21.09 21.19
C LEU A 200 24.02 20.39 22.53
N SER A 201 23.52 19.17 22.73
CA SER A 201 23.84 18.33 23.89
C SER A 201 25.08 17.45 23.70
N LYS A 202 25.58 17.32 22.46
CA LYS A 202 26.75 16.50 22.10
C LYS A 202 27.97 17.34 21.69
N PHE A 203 27.76 18.56 21.22
CA PHE A 203 28.81 19.48 20.80
C PHE A 203 28.58 20.89 21.32
N ASP A 204 29.64 21.49 21.84
CA ASP A 204 29.77 22.94 22.02
C ASP A 204 30.03 23.59 20.65
N ILE A 205 28.97 24.10 20.01
CA ILE A 205 29.03 24.65 18.64
C ILE A 205 29.34 26.14 18.67
N LYS A 206 30.63 26.48 18.79
CA LYS A 206 31.13 27.86 18.71
C LYS A 206 31.39 28.29 17.26
N THR A 207 30.92 29.48 16.89
CA THR A 207 31.15 30.07 15.56
C THR A 207 32.58 30.59 15.42
N VAL A 208 33.21 30.38 14.26
CA VAL A 208 34.60 30.83 13.98
C VAL A 208 34.79 32.36 13.87
N LYS A 209 33.72 33.12 14.07
CA LYS A 209 33.62 34.60 14.09
C LYS A 209 32.49 35.01 15.05
N ALA A 210 32.37 36.30 15.35
CA ALA A 210 31.31 36.81 16.20
C ALA A 210 29.92 36.48 15.59
N PRO A 211 28.93 35.99 16.36
CA PRO A 211 27.61 35.61 15.83
C PRO A 211 26.88 36.73 15.07
N LEU A 212 27.15 38.00 15.40
CA LEU A 212 26.54 39.17 14.77
C LEU A 212 27.17 39.56 13.41
N ASP A 213 28.33 38.99 13.03
CA ASP A 213 28.93 39.20 11.70
C ASP A 213 28.19 38.40 10.60
N PHE A 214 27.38 37.41 10.99
CA PHE A 214 26.64 36.56 10.06
C PHE A 214 25.34 37.26 9.63
N THR A 215 25.05 37.23 8.33
CA THR A 215 23.90 37.95 7.75
C THR A 215 23.23 37.16 6.63
N TYR A 216 22.08 37.64 6.15
CA TYR A 216 21.26 36.97 5.15
C TYR A 216 21.67 37.28 3.70
N VAL A 217 21.26 36.40 2.78
CA VAL A 217 21.32 36.62 1.33
C VAL A 217 19.91 36.95 0.80
N PRO A 218 19.74 38.00 -0.02
CA PRO A 218 18.50 38.23 -0.74
C PRO A 218 18.17 37.07 -1.70
N SER A 219 17.19 36.26 -1.33
CA SER A 219 16.79 35.03 -2.04
C SER A 219 15.28 34.78 -1.86
N VAL A 220 14.71 33.85 -2.63
CA VAL A 220 13.27 33.49 -2.57
C VAL A 220 12.90 32.86 -1.22
N THR A 221 13.89 32.26 -0.55
CA THR A 221 13.82 31.89 0.87
C THR A 221 14.93 32.63 1.61
N LEU A 222 14.70 33.01 2.87
CA LEU A 222 15.72 33.68 3.69
C LEU A 222 16.84 32.70 4.00
N GLN A 223 18.03 32.95 3.45
CA GLN A 223 19.19 32.04 3.51
C GLN A 223 20.38 32.73 4.21
N VAL A 224 21.11 31.98 5.02
CA VAL A 224 22.35 32.42 5.66
C VAL A 224 23.47 32.53 4.60
N LYS A 225 24.34 33.53 4.74
CA LYS A 225 25.37 33.86 3.76
C LYS A 225 26.68 33.06 3.94
N GLY A 226 26.91 32.10 3.05
CA GLY A 226 28.20 31.40 2.87
C GLY A 226 28.15 29.91 3.26
N PRO A 227 29.26 29.17 3.06
CA PRO A 227 29.40 27.82 3.57
C PRO A 227 29.47 27.83 5.10
N PHE A 228 28.78 26.88 5.75
CA PHE A 228 28.73 26.75 7.20
C PHE A 228 29.58 25.55 7.64
N GLU A 229 30.83 25.82 8.01
CA GLU A 229 31.87 24.81 8.28
C GLU A 229 31.93 24.47 9.79
N THR A 230 31.84 23.19 10.14
CA THR A 230 31.80 22.66 11.53
C THR A 230 32.43 21.26 11.64
N ILE A 231 32.67 20.75 12.86
CA ILE A 231 33.44 19.52 13.17
C ILE A 231 32.59 18.60 14.08
N THR A 232 32.66 17.26 13.95
CA THR A 232 31.71 16.30 14.58
C THR A 232 32.27 14.90 14.95
N ALA A 233 31.54 14.16 15.80
CA ALA A 233 31.64 12.71 16.08
C ALA A 233 30.24 12.14 16.51
N LEU A 234 29.94 10.85 16.27
CA LEU A 234 28.59 10.17 16.25
C LEU A 234 27.83 10.07 17.63
N VAL A 235 26.66 9.42 17.88
CA VAL A 235 25.62 8.74 17.04
C VAL A 235 24.22 9.44 17.07
N SER A 236 23.10 9.11 17.77
CA SER A 236 22.69 8.11 18.81
C SER A 236 21.13 8.00 18.97
N PRO A 237 20.43 6.85 19.24
CA PRO A 237 18.94 6.82 19.39
C PRO A 237 18.22 5.89 20.45
N ALA A 238 17.31 6.41 21.31
CA ALA A 238 16.59 5.66 22.36
C ALA A 238 15.13 6.07 22.68
N SER A 239 14.85 7.28 23.17
CA SER A 239 13.60 7.55 23.93
C SER A 239 12.46 8.26 23.18
N VAL A 240 12.69 8.79 21.95
CA VAL A 240 11.73 9.64 21.16
C VAL A 240 10.31 9.07 20.98
N ALA A 241 10.14 7.77 21.16
CA ALA A 241 8.89 7.05 20.97
C ALA A 241 7.70 7.59 21.76
N ALA A 242 7.85 8.00 23.04
CA ALA A 242 6.72 8.12 23.98
C ALA A 242 5.66 9.18 23.60
N SER A 243 5.95 10.49 23.71
CA SER A 243 4.96 11.54 23.38
C SER A 243 4.65 11.62 21.87
N CYS A 244 5.57 11.17 21.00
CA CYS A 244 5.31 11.06 19.55
C CYS A 244 4.19 10.07 19.29
N VAL A 245 4.26 8.91 19.97
CA VAL A 245 3.15 7.98 20.06
C VAL A 245 1.94 8.67 20.67
N ALA A 246 2.01 9.32 21.84
CA ALA A 246 0.84 9.97 22.46
C ALA A 246 0.06 10.93 21.53
N LEU A 247 0.74 11.82 20.80
CA LEU A 247 0.11 12.73 19.83
C LEU A 247 -0.41 11.99 18.58
N LEU A 248 0.33 10.99 18.08
CA LEU A 248 -0.14 10.11 17.01
C LEU A 248 -1.39 9.30 17.43
N LEU A 249 -1.44 8.84 18.69
CA LEU A 249 -2.56 8.12 19.29
C LEU A 249 -3.80 9.00 19.36
N VAL A 250 -3.66 10.28 19.76
CA VAL A 250 -4.78 11.24 19.74
C VAL A 250 -5.27 11.46 18.31
N TYR A 251 -4.36 11.68 17.34
CA TYR A 251 -4.73 11.82 15.93
C TYR A 251 -5.50 10.58 15.41
N LEU A 252 -4.99 9.37 15.70
CA LEU A 252 -5.63 8.09 15.35
C LEU A 252 -6.96 7.87 16.09
N ALA A 253 -7.11 8.36 17.31
CA ALA A 253 -8.35 8.29 18.09
C ALA A 253 -9.43 9.26 17.57
N THR A 254 -9.05 10.44 17.07
CA THR A 254 -10.04 11.39 16.54
C THR A 254 -10.81 10.82 15.33
N PRO A 255 -12.16 10.80 15.36
CA PRO A 255 -12.94 10.23 14.26
C PRO A 255 -13.08 11.22 13.10
N SER A 256 -12.52 10.86 11.94
CA SER A 256 -12.63 11.60 10.68
C SER A 256 -14.08 11.77 10.20
N ALA A 257 -14.31 12.58 9.16
CA ALA A 257 -15.62 12.70 8.54
C ALA A 257 -16.16 11.34 8.02
N HIS A 258 -15.26 10.47 7.54
CA HIS A 258 -15.58 9.09 7.17
C HIS A 258 -15.99 8.27 8.40
N ASP A 259 -15.17 8.31 9.47
CA ASP A 259 -15.44 7.56 10.72
C ASP A 259 -16.78 7.94 11.35
N ARG A 260 -17.18 9.21 11.25
CA ARG A 260 -18.48 9.71 11.71
C ARG A 260 -19.64 9.18 10.84
N ALA A 261 -19.49 9.20 9.52
CA ALA A 261 -20.52 8.68 8.61
C ALA A 261 -20.81 7.19 8.85
N VAL A 262 -19.77 6.37 9.01
CA VAL A 262 -19.90 4.92 9.26
C VAL A 262 -19.88 4.54 10.76
N LYS A 263 -20.05 5.49 11.69
CA LYS A 263 -20.03 5.23 13.14
C LYS A 263 -21.15 4.29 13.60
N HIS A 264 -22.26 4.26 12.87
CA HIS A 264 -23.43 3.43 13.15
C HIS A 264 -23.27 1.96 12.73
N LEU A 265 -22.26 1.63 11.93
CA LEU A 265 -21.99 0.25 11.54
C LEU A 265 -21.25 -0.49 12.67
N PRO A 266 -21.57 -1.77 12.91
CA PRO A 266 -20.88 -2.57 13.92
C PRO A 266 -19.41 -2.79 13.56
N THR A 267 -18.57 -3.05 14.57
CA THR A 267 -17.15 -3.39 14.39
C THR A 267 -16.80 -4.70 15.11
N PRO A 268 -15.68 -5.37 14.74
CA PRO A 268 -15.26 -6.61 15.38
C PRO A 268 -15.03 -6.49 16.89
N GLU A 269 -15.15 -7.61 17.58
CA GLU A 269 -14.88 -7.68 19.03
C GLU A 269 -13.37 -7.66 19.29
N GLY A 270 -12.95 -6.99 20.37
CA GLY A 270 -11.52 -6.83 20.68
C GLY A 270 -10.80 -5.69 19.95
N GLU A 271 -11.51 -4.75 19.33
CA GLU A 271 -10.92 -3.47 18.91
C GLU A 271 -10.41 -2.69 20.14
N ILE A 272 -9.08 -2.63 20.29
CA ILE A 272 -8.44 -1.72 21.25
C ILE A 272 -8.63 -0.28 20.72
N PRO A 273 -9.00 0.74 21.53
CA PRO A 273 -9.29 2.11 21.05
C PRO A 273 -8.16 2.81 20.26
N ILE A 274 -6.95 2.26 20.34
CA ILE A 274 -5.73 2.71 19.67
C ILE A 274 -5.45 1.85 18.42
N LEU A 275 -5.25 0.54 18.59
CA LEU A 275 -4.87 -0.36 17.51
C LEU A 275 -6.05 -0.74 16.59
N HIS A 276 -7.29 -0.54 17.04
CA HIS A 276 -8.52 -0.90 16.33
C HIS A 276 -8.50 -2.38 15.88
N GLY A 277 -9.16 -2.69 14.76
CA GLY A 277 -9.10 -4.01 14.13
C GLY A 277 -7.69 -4.44 13.69
N THR A 278 -6.69 -3.53 13.64
CA THR A 278 -5.33 -3.84 13.17
C THR A 278 -4.67 -4.99 13.94
N LEU A 279 -4.87 -5.09 15.26
CA LEU A 279 -4.30 -6.20 16.03
C LEU A 279 -5.02 -7.53 15.74
N GLY A 280 -6.32 -7.49 15.42
CA GLY A 280 -7.09 -8.65 14.93
C GLY A 280 -6.58 -9.11 13.56
N ILE A 281 -6.41 -8.17 12.63
CA ILE A 281 -5.82 -8.41 11.30
C ILE A 281 -4.43 -9.05 11.45
N LEU A 282 -3.51 -8.43 12.20
CA LEU A 282 -2.13 -8.91 12.37
C LEU A 282 -2.06 -10.30 13.01
N ARG A 283 -2.92 -10.60 13.99
CA ARG A 283 -3.05 -11.95 14.56
C ARG A 283 -3.54 -12.96 13.53
N ALA A 284 -4.63 -12.64 12.82
CA ALA A 284 -5.22 -13.53 11.84
C ALA A 284 -4.31 -13.77 10.63
N GLN A 285 -3.53 -12.76 10.22
CA GLN A 285 -2.47 -12.88 9.21
C GLN A 285 -1.33 -13.78 9.68
N ARG A 286 -0.77 -13.54 10.89
CA ARG A 286 0.29 -14.39 11.46
C ARG A 286 -0.14 -15.85 11.66
N SER A 287 -1.44 -16.10 11.86
CA SER A 287 -1.99 -17.45 11.97
C SER A 287 -2.41 -18.07 10.63
N GLY A 288 -2.23 -17.37 9.50
CA GLY A 288 -2.70 -17.78 8.17
C GLY A 288 -4.22 -17.73 7.95
N LYS A 289 -5.01 -17.41 8.97
CA LYS A 289 -6.49 -17.52 9.00
C LYS A 289 -7.20 -16.18 8.80
N PHE A 290 -6.59 -15.26 8.04
CA PHE A 290 -7.14 -13.94 7.79
C PHE A 290 -8.54 -13.98 7.15
N HIS A 291 -8.74 -14.86 6.16
CA HIS A 291 -10.04 -14.98 5.50
C HIS A 291 -11.12 -15.58 6.40
N ASP A 292 -10.78 -16.57 7.24
CA ASP A 292 -11.72 -17.17 8.19
C ASP A 292 -12.17 -16.15 9.25
N TRP A 293 -11.24 -15.34 9.78
CA TRP A 293 -11.57 -14.24 10.69
C TRP A 293 -12.54 -13.22 10.06
N VAL A 294 -12.36 -12.90 8.77
CA VAL A 294 -13.32 -12.07 8.02
C VAL A 294 -14.68 -12.76 7.87
N VAL A 295 -14.72 -14.08 7.64
CA VAL A 295 -15.99 -14.84 7.57
C VAL A 295 -16.73 -14.80 8.92
N ASP A 296 -16.04 -15.00 10.04
CA ASP A 296 -16.68 -15.02 11.35
C ASP A 296 -17.19 -13.64 11.77
N CYS A 297 -16.51 -12.55 11.38
CA CYS A 297 -17.05 -11.20 11.48
C CYS A 297 -18.34 -11.06 10.65
N CYS A 298 -18.34 -11.47 9.37
CA CYS A 298 -19.53 -11.41 8.51
C CYS A 298 -20.71 -12.25 9.04
N ARG A 299 -20.43 -13.44 9.59
CA ARG A 299 -21.43 -14.30 10.25
C ARG A 299 -22.05 -13.62 11.47
N LYS A 300 -21.21 -13.05 12.34
CA LYS A 300 -21.66 -12.36 13.57
C LYS A 300 -22.63 -11.21 13.26
N PHE A 301 -22.37 -10.45 12.20
CA PHE A 301 -23.24 -9.37 11.73
C PHE A 301 -24.34 -9.83 10.76
N ARG A 302 -24.53 -11.15 10.59
CA ARG A 302 -25.54 -11.78 9.72
C ARG A 302 -25.52 -11.27 8.27
N GLY A 303 -24.32 -11.00 7.74
CA GLY A 303 -24.10 -10.47 6.39
C GLY A 303 -24.30 -8.97 6.23
N LYS A 304 -24.86 -8.27 7.24
CA LYS A 304 -25.00 -6.81 7.23
C LYS A 304 -23.62 -6.14 7.12
N PRO A 305 -23.51 -5.02 6.40
CA PRO A 305 -22.28 -4.24 6.35
C PRO A 305 -21.76 -3.83 7.72
N TRP A 306 -20.45 -3.90 7.86
CA TRP A 306 -19.73 -3.63 9.10
C TRP A 306 -18.45 -2.83 8.81
N ARG A 307 -17.93 -2.14 9.82
CA ARG A 307 -16.78 -1.23 9.67
C ARG A 307 -15.50 -1.90 10.18
N LEU A 308 -14.45 -1.78 9.39
CA LEU A 308 -13.09 -2.19 9.72
C LEU A 308 -12.19 -0.94 9.77
N ARG A 309 -11.65 -0.62 10.95
CA ARG A 309 -10.71 0.50 11.15
C ARG A 309 -9.28 -0.03 11.29
N VAL A 310 -8.35 0.57 10.55
CA VAL A 310 -6.95 0.16 10.45
C VAL A 310 -6.06 1.37 10.73
N LEU A 311 -4.97 1.17 11.46
CA LEU A 311 -4.04 2.24 11.84
C LEU A 311 -3.56 3.02 10.61
N GLY A 312 -3.69 4.35 10.65
CA GLY A 312 -3.23 5.25 9.56
C GLY A 312 -3.99 5.14 8.24
N LYS A 313 -5.15 4.47 8.18
CA LYS A 313 -5.97 4.32 6.96
C LYS A 313 -7.43 4.72 7.23
N THR A 314 -8.13 5.21 6.20
CA THR A 314 -9.56 5.52 6.29
C THR A 314 -10.38 4.27 6.63
N PRO A 315 -11.49 4.40 7.37
CA PRO A 315 -12.34 3.26 7.72
C PRO A 315 -12.85 2.59 6.45
N SER A 316 -12.76 1.26 6.42
CA SER A 316 -13.27 0.44 5.33
C SER A 316 -14.63 -0.14 5.71
N VAL A 317 -15.61 -0.06 4.82
CA VAL A 317 -16.90 -0.75 4.99
C VAL A 317 -16.79 -2.12 4.33
N VAL A 318 -16.95 -3.19 5.10
CA VAL A 318 -17.00 -4.57 4.61
C VAL A 318 -18.47 -4.93 4.39
N VAL A 319 -18.82 -5.34 3.17
CA VAL A 319 -20.19 -5.71 2.79
C VAL A 319 -20.28 -7.22 2.52
N CYS A 320 -21.32 -7.91 2.99
CA CYS A 320 -21.44 -9.37 2.82
C CYS A 320 -22.89 -9.83 2.55
N CYS A 321 -23.64 -9.03 1.80
CA CYS A 321 -24.96 -9.36 1.27
C CYS A 321 -25.01 -9.16 -0.28
N PRO A 322 -25.77 -9.98 -1.03
CA PRO A 322 -25.90 -9.85 -2.49
C PRO A 322 -26.38 -8.47 -2.96
N GLU A 323 -27.23 -7.81 -2.18
CA GLU A 323 -27.81 -6.50 -2.46
C GLU A 323 -26.74 -5.41 -2.52
N ALA A 324 -25.80 -5.39 -1.57
CA ALA A 324 -24.68 -4.47 -1.59
C ALA A 324 -23.71 -4.75 -2.76
N PHE A 325 -23.57 -6.02 -3.16
CA PHE A 325 -22.80 -6.39 -4.35
C PHE A 325 -23.48 -5.90 -5.64
N GLU A 326 -24.81 -6.04 -5.79
CA GLU A 326 -25.55 -5.46 -6.93
C GLU A 326 -25.40 -3.94 -6.96
N ASP A 327 -25.51 -3.29 -5.80
CA ASP A 327 -25.32 -1.84 -5.68
C ASP A 327 -23.95 -1.37 -6.19
N ILE A 328 -22.87 -1.95 -5.65
CA ILE A 328 -21.51 -1.52 -5.95
C ILE A 328 -21.08 -1.87 -7.38
N GLN A 329 -21.50 -3.04 -7.88
CA GLN A 329 -21.00 -3.57 -9.16
C GLN A 329 -21.91 -3.26 -10.34
N LYS A 330 -23.16 -2.84 -10.12
CA LYS A 330 -24.17 -2.66 -11.18
C LYS A 330 -25.03 -1.40 -11.04
N THR A 331 -25.74 -1.18 -9.92
CA THR A 331 -26.74 -0.09 -9.85
C THR A 331 -26.12 1.29 -9.64
N LYS A 332 -24.98 1.36 -8.95
CA LYS A 332 -24.24 2.59 -8.61
C LYS A 332 -22.76 2.47 -9.04
N PHE A 333 -22.50 1.76 -10.13
CA PHE A 333 -21.15 1.49 -10.66
C PHE A 333 -20.34 2.79 -10.87
N ASP A 334 -21.00 3.87 -11.31
CA ASP A 334 -20.40 5.20 -11.50
C ASP A 334 -19.91 5.85 -10.19
N ALA A 335 -20.42 5.41 -9.04
CA ALA A 335 -20.05 5.93 -7.73
C ALA A 335 -18.83 5.21 -7.13
N PHE A 336 -18.34 4.11 -7.71
CA PHE A 336 -17.33 3.24 -7.09
C PHE A 336 -16.18 2.87 -8.04
N ASP A 337 -15.04 3.52 -7.88
CA ASP A 337 -13.84 3.23 -8.67
C ASP A 337 -12.85 2.32 -7.92
N LYS A 338 -11.77 1.93 -8.59
CA LYS A 338 -10.56 1.39 -7.97
C LYS A 338 -9.99 2.40 -6.97
N SER A 339 -9.39 1.91 -5.89
CA SER A 339 -8.78 2.78 -4.89
C SER A 339 -7.43 3.30 -5.43
N PRO A 340 -7.17 4.62 -5.49
CA PRO A 340 -5.89 5.14 -5.99
C PRO A 340 -4.67 4.57 -5.28
N PHE A 341 -4.79 4.28 -3.97
CA PHE A 341 -3.78 3.59 -3.17
C PHE A 341 -3.46 2.16 -3.66
N VAL A 342 -4.46 1.43 -4.15
CA VAL A 342 -4.27 0.08 -4.71
C VAL A 342 -3.68 0.15 -6.12
N SER A 343 -4.14 1.09 -6.94
CA SER A 343 -3.54 1.37 -8.25
C SER A 343 -2.06 1.77 -8.13
N GLU A 344 -1.70 2.62 -7.15
CA GLU A 344 -0.31 2.99 -6.88
C GLU A 344 0.53 1.80 -6.42
N ALA A 345 0.03 0.96 -5.49
CA ALA A 345 0.75 -0.22 -5.02
C ALA A 345 1.04 -1.24 -6.15
N MET A 346 0.15 -1.33 -7.15
CA MET A 346 0.27 -2.18 -8.33
C MET A 346 1.11 -1.57 -9.47
N TYR A 347 1.36 -0.25 -9.46
CA TYR A 347 1.86 0.49 -10.62
C TYR A 347 3.26 0.06 -11.08
N ASP A 348 4.14 -0.33 -10.17
CA ASP A 348 5.51 -0.72 -10.56
C ASP A 348 5.56 -2.07 -11.28
N VAL A 349 4.58 -2.94 -11.02
CA VAL A 349 4.45 -4.24 -11.70
C VAL A 349 3.58 -4.09 -12.94
N LEU A 350 2.34 -3.63 -12.79
CA LEU A 350 1.34 -3.64 -13.86
C LEU A 350 1.26 -2.32 -14.66
N GLY A 351 2.01 -1.28 -14.27
CA GLY A 351 2.05 0.01 -14.96
C GLY A 351 0.66 0.62 -15.18
N GLN A 352 0.38 1.03 -16.41
CA GLN A 352 -0.92 1.50 -16.87
C GLN A 352 -1.84 0.37 -17.35
N GLY A 353 -1.61 -0.87 -16.95
CA GLY A 353 -2.38 -2.05 -17.34
C GLY A 353 -3.80 -2.12 -16.77
N ILE A 354 -4.63 -2.98 -17.37
CA ILE A 354 -6.09 -3.01 -17.20
C ILE A 354 -6.57 -3.25 -15.75
N PHE A 355 -5.71 -3.81 -14.90
CA PHE A 355 -5.99 -3.99 -13.47
C PHE A 355 -5.63 -2.77 -12.61
N ALA A 356 -4.66 -1.95 -13.01
CA ALA A 356 -4.27 -0.73 -12.30
C ALA A 356 -5.14 0.50 -12.66
N VAL A 357 -5.48 0.70 -13.95
CA VAL A 357 -6.10 1.95 -14.45
C VAL A 357 -7.63 1.95 -14.47
N SER A 358 -8.24 3.13 -14.53
CA SER A 358 -9.69 3.35 -14.55
C SER A 358 -10.12 4.35 -15.64
N GLY A 359 -11.42 4.66 -15.71
CA GLY A 359 -11.95 5.67 -16.64
C GLY A 359 -11.79 5.31 -18.12
N PRO A 360 -11.61 6.30 -19.02
CA PRO A 360 -11.53 6.08 -20.47
C PRO A 360 -10.41 5.12 -20.90
N LEU A 361 -9.25 5.15 -20.25
CA LEU A 361 -8.13 4.25 -20.57
C LEU A 361 -8.48 2.79 -20.27
N TRP A 362 -9.14 2.53 -19.14
CA TRP A 362 -9.69 1.20 -18.83
C TRP A 362 -10.77 0.78 -19.84
N GLN A 363 -11.64 1.71 -20.27
CA GLN A 363 -12.66 1.41 -21.29
C GLN A 363 -12.03 1.04 -22.64
N HIS A 364 -11.00 1.78 -23.11
CA HIS A 364 -10.24 1.42 -24.31
C HIS A 364 -9.61 0.03 -24.16
N GLN A 365 -8.82 -0.20 -23.10
CA GLN A 365 -8.14 -1.48 -22.88
C GLN A 365 -9.13 -2.64 -22.75
N ARG A 366 -10.28 -2.44 -22.10
CA ARG A 366 -11.34 -3.45 -21.98
C ARG A 366 -12.02 -3.73 -23.32
N LYS A 367 -12.22 -2.73 -24.17
CA LYS A 367 -12.72 -2.88 -25.55
C LYS A 367 -11.71 -3.64 -26.41
N THR A 368 -10.42 -3.29 -26.36
CA THR A 368 -9.36 -3.99 -27.10
C THR A 368 -9.19 -5.44 -26.64
N ALA A 369 -9.18 -5.69 -25.32
CA ALA A 369 -9.16 -7.03 -24.78
C ALA A 369 -10.41 -7.87 -25.10
N SER A 370 -11.57 -7.27 -25.40
CA SER A 370 -12.80 -8.03 -25.66
C SER A 370 -12.72 -8.93 -26.90
N HIS A 371 -11.84 -8.60 -27.86
CA HIS A 371 -11.68 -9.36 -29.10
C HIS A 371 -11.04 -10.75 -28.88
N LEU A 372 -10.25 -10.95 -27.82
CA LEU A 372 -9.78 -12.27 -27.37
C LEU A 372 -10.93 -13.25 -27.11
N PHE A 373 -12.05 -12.75 -26.61
CA PHE A 373 -13.17 -13.55 -26.11
C PHE A 373 -14.28 -13.68 -27.17
N THR A 374 -13.90 -13.51 -28.45
CA THR A 374 -14.76 -13.85 -29.59
C THR A 374 -14.86 -15.37 -29.75
N SER A 375 -16.00 -15.85 -30.26
CA SER A 375 -16.26 -17.30 -30.41
C SER A 375 -15.16 -18.02 -31.20
N GLN A 376 -14.62 -17.38 -32.24
CA GLN A 376 -13.56 -17.94 -33.10
C GLN A 376 -12.19 -18.09 -32.40
N MET A 377 -11.93 -17.28 -31.36
CA MET A 377 -10.74 -17.42 -30.51
C MET A 377 -10.98 -18.44 -29.38
N LEU A 378 -12.18 -18.47 -28.82
CA LEU A 378 -12.58 -19.47 -27.83
C LEU A 378 -12.59 -20.90 -28.41
N GLN A 379 -13.06 -21.07 -29.66
CA GLN A 379 -12.97 -22.34 -30.39
C GLN A 379 -11.50 -22.75 -30.58
N TYR A 380 -10.66 -21.87 -31.12
CA TYR A 380 -9.23 -22.16 -31.32
C TYR A 380 -8.49 -22.56 -30.03
N ALA A 381 -8.73 -21.83 -28.94
CA ALA A 381 -8.15 -22.14 -27.64
C ALA A 381 -8.53 -23.55 -27.15
N MET A 382 -9.78 -23.96 -27.38
CA MET A 382 -10.36 -25.19 -26.80
C MET A 382 -10.27 -26.41 -27.72
N GLU A 383 -10.15 -26.21 -29.03
CA GLU A 383 -10.08 -27.27 -30.05
C GLU A 383 -8.63 -27.54 -30.51
N VAL A 384 -7.71 -26.60 -30.31
CA VAL A 384 -6.29 -26.75 -30.67
C VAL A 384 -5.37 -26.65 -29.45
N VAL A 385 -5.25 -25.46 -28.85
CA VAL A 385 -4.18 -25.16 -27.88
C VAL A 385 -4.31 -25.94 -26.56
N VAL A 386 -5.52 -26.02 -26.00
CA VAL A 386 -5.78 -26.78 -24.76
C VAL A 386 -5.58 -28.30 -24.95
N PRO A 387 -6.10 -28.95 -26.02
CA PRO A 387 -5.76 -30.35 -26.33
C PRO A 387 -4.26 -30.61 -26.54
N GLU A 388 -3.57 -29.72 -27.25
CA GLU A 388 -2.13 -29.82 -27.55
C GLU A 388 -1.29 -29.78 -26.25
N LYS A 389 -1.35 -28.66 -25.51
CA LYS A 389 -0.59 -28.50 -24.27
C LYS A 389 -1.09 -29.39 -23.14
N GLY A 390 -2.36 -29.83 -23.19
CA GLY A 390 -2.92 -30.84 -22.31
C GLY A 390 -2.34 -32.24 -22.55
N THR A 391 -2.04 -32.58 -23.81
CA THR A 391 -1.34 -33.83 -24.16
C THR A 391 0.09 -33.81 -23.62
N GLU A 392 0.79 -32.68 -23.77
CA GLU A 392 2.16 -32.53 -23.25
C GLU A 392 2.20 -32.54 -21.71
N LEU A 393 1.23 -31.93 -21.03
CA LEU A 393 1.05 -32.05 -19.58
C LEU A 393 0.88 -33.50 -19.13
N VAL A 394 0.08 -34.30 -19.84
CA VAL A 394 -0.13 -35.73 -19.56
C VAL A 394 1.14 -36.54 -19.84
N LYS A 395 1.87 -36.24 -20.92
CA LYS A 395 3.17 -36.86 -21.24
C LYS A 395 4.20 -36.58 -20.14
N ARG A 396 4.37 -35.32 -19.74
CA ARG A 396 5.29 -34.90 -18.66
C ARG A 396 4.97 -35.57 -17.33
N LEU A 397 3.69 -35.72 -16.99
CA LEU A 397 3.26 -36.50 -15.82
C LEU A 397 3.60 -37.99 -15.96
N GLY A 398 3.42 -38.56 -17.16
CA GLY A 398 3.81 -39.95 -17.47
C GLY A 398 5.31 -40.19 -17.30
N GLU A 399 6.16 -39.31 -17.82
CA GLU A 399 7.62 -39.33 -17.65
C GLU A 399 8.00 -39.36 -16.16
N ILE A 400 7.47 -38.45 -15.35
CA ILE A 400 7.78 -38.38 -13.90
C ILE A 400 7.29 -39.64 -13.17
N CYS A 401 6.15 -40.22 -13.56
CA CYS A 401 5.65 -41.46 -12.98
C CYS A 401 6.42 -42.73 -13.41
N GLN A 402 7.22 -42.68 -14.49
CA GLN A 402 8.02 -43.80 -14.99
C GLN A 402 9.43 -43.86 -14.38
N ASN A 403 9.91 -42.78 -13.78
CA ASN A 403 11.19 -42.77 -13.08
C ASN A 403 11.16 -43.67 -11.83
N GLU A 404 12.19 -44.50 -11.66
CA GLU A 404 12.18 -45.60 -10.68
C GLU A 404 12.33 -45.13 -9.21
N ASN A 405 12.90 -43.95 -8.98
CA ASN A 405 13.09 -43.37 -7.64
C ASN A 405 11.74 -43.03 -6.97
N GLU A 406 11.41 -43.68 -5.86
CA GLU A 406 10.21 -43.35 -5.08
C GLU A 406 10.19 -41.94 -4.49
N ALA A 407 11.36 -41.34 -4.25
CA ALA A 407 11.48 -39.96 -3.81
C ALA A 407 11.07 -38.94 -4.89
N ASP A 408 11.30 -39.25 -6.17
CA ASP A 408 11.06 -38.34 -7.30
C ASP A 408 9.60 -38.37 -7.80
N ARG A 409 8.78 -39.32 -7.31
CA ARG A 409 7.34 -39.41 -7.61
C ARG A 409 6.50 -38.25 -7.04
N VAL A 410 7.08 -37.33 -6.26
CA VAL A 410 6.37 -36.23 -5.59
C VAL A 410 6.19 -35.03 -6.53
N VAL A 411 5.19 -35.10 -7.40
CA VAL A 411 4.90 -34.03 -8.38
C VAL A 411 4.39 -32.75 -7.69
N ASN A 412 5.09 -31.62 -7.90
CA ASN A 412 4.57 -30.29 -7.55
C ASN A 412 3.50 -29.83 -8.55
N MET A 413 2.27 -30.30 -8.34
CA MET A 413 1.13 -30.00 -9.21
C MET A 413 0.82 -28.50 -9.35
N LYS A 414 1.10 -27.64 -8.35
CA LYS A 414 0.90 -26.18 -8.51
C LYS A 414 1.81 -25.66 -9.63
N ARG A 415 3.11 -25.91 -9.51
CA ARG A 415 4.14 -25.40 -10.45
C ARG A 415 3.91 -25.93 -11.86
N LEU A 416 3.54 -27.19 -12.01
CA LEU A 416 3.24 -27.78 -13.32
C LEU A 416 1.96 -27.19 -13.97
N LEU A 417 0.95 -26.87 -13.16
CA LEU A 417 -0.25 -26.17 -13.65
C LEU A 417 0.01 -24.67 -13.92
N ASP A 418 0.92 -24.03 -13.19
CA ASP A 418 1.40 -22.67 -13.51
C ASP A 418 2.13 -22.65 -14.86
N LEU A 419 3.01 -23.61 -15.15
CA LEU A 419 3.65 -23.77 -16.47
C LEU A 419 2.60 -23.96 -17.57
N TYR A 420 1.73 -24.96 -17.43
CA TYR A 420 0.69 -25.28 -18.42
C TYR A 420 -0.25 -24.10 -18.71
N THR A 421 -0.70 -23.38 -17.68
CA THR A 421 -1.59 -22.22 -17.88
C THR A 421 -0.86 -21.01 -18.45
N MET A 422 0.45 -20.86 -18.19
CA MET A 422 1.26 -19.84 -18.84
C MET A 422 1.46 -20.12 -20.33
N ASP A 423 1.80 -21.36 -20.69
CA ASP A 423 1.98 -21.78 -22.10
C ASP A 423 0.67 -21.61 -22.89
N VAL A 424 -0.47 -22.06 -22.33
CA VAL A 424 -1.79 -21.89 -22.96
C VAL A 424 -2.16 -20.41 -23.13
N PHE A 425 -1.94 -19.56 -22.12
CA PHE A 425 -2.25 -18.13 -22.25
C PHE A 425 -1.27 -17.38 -23.18
N ALA A 426 0.00 -17.79 -23.23
CA ALA A 426 0.97 -17.22 -24.16
C ALA A 426 0.56 -17.53 -25.60
N LYS A 427 0.24 -18.79 -25.90
CA LYS A 427 -0.13 -19.25 -27.24
C LYS A 427 -1.49 -18.71 -27.69
N VAL A 428 -2.51 -18.67 -26.82
CA VAL A 428 -3.83 -18.09 -27.15
C VAL A 428 -3.79 -16.55 -27.24
N GLY A 429 -2.97 -15.90 -26.42
CA GLY A 429 -2.92 -14.44 -26.32
C GLY A 429 -2.01 -13.75 -27.34
N PHE A 430 -0.85 -14.33 -27.63
CA PHE A 430 0.28 -13.68 -28.33
C PHE A 430 0.88 -14.53 -29.46
N ASP A 431 0.28 -15.70 -29.74
CA ASP A 431 0.76 -16.78 -30.64
C ASP A 431 2.14 -17.38 -30.31
N VAL A 432 2.83 -16.85 -29.29
CA VAL A 432 4.14 -17.30 -28.84
C VAL A 432 4.03 -18.55 -27.97
N ASP A 433 4.82 -19.57 -28.30
CA ASP A 433 5.08 -20.71 -27.41
C ASP A 433 6.22 -20.36 -26.43
N LEU A 434 6.12 -20.93 -25.22
CA LEU A 434 7.10 -20.75 -24.14
C LEU A 434 7.73 -22.08 -23.69
N HIS A 435 7.22 -23.23 -24.15
CA HIS A 435 7.73 -24.57 -23.82
C HIS A 435 7.99 -24.79 -22.32
N GLY A 436 7.17 -24.17 -21.45
CA GLY A 436 7.33 -24.22 -20.01
C GLY A 436 7.14 -25.64 -19.46
N VAL A 437 6.05 -26.32 -19.85
CA VAL A 437 5.74 -27.69 -19.43
C VAL A 437 6.83 -28.69 -19.83
N GLU A 438 7.46 -28.47 -20.97
CA GLU A 438 8.45 -29.38 -21.58
C GLU A 438 9.83 -29.30 -20.91
N SER A 439 10.24 -28.10 -20.48
CA SER A 439 11.67 -27.79 -20.28
C SER A 439 12.07 -27.28 -18.90
N ASP A 440 11.11 -26.89 -18.05
CA ASP A 440 11.34 -26.18 -16.77
C ASP A 440 12.15 -24.86 -16.88
N GLN A 441 12.57 -24.41 -18.07
CA GLN A 441 13.49 -23.27 -18.24
C GLN A 441 12.92 -21.94 -17.71
N ASN A 442 11.60 -21.78 -17.73
CA ASN A 442 10.92 -20.60 -17.20
C ASN A 442 10.75 -20.62 -15.65
N ALA A 443 11.31 -21.62 -14.97
CA ALA A 443 11.30 -21.84 -13.51
C ALA A 443 11.45 -20.57 -12.68
N GLU A 444 12.59 -19.89 -12.80
CA GLU A 444 12.94 -18.72 -11.98
C GLU A 444 11.97 -17.55 -12.22
N LEU A 445 11.48 -17.41 -13.45
CA LEU A 445 10.50 -16.41 -13.83
C LEU A 445 9.09 -16.74 -13.30
N LEU A 446 8.75 -18.01 -13.09
CA LEU A 446 7.55 -18.36 -12.32
C LEU A 446 7.65 -17.80 -10.91
N ASP A 447 8.78 -18.06 -10.26
CA ASP A 447 9.03 -17.68 -8.87
C ASP A 447 9.10 -16.14 -8.72
N SER A 448 9.57 -15.41 -9.73
CA SER A 448 9.49 -13.93 -9.81
C SER A 448 8.06 -13.41 -9.83
N PHE A 449 7.16 -14.00 -10.63
CA PHE A 449 5.73 -13.64 -10.65
C PHE A 449 5.07 -13.89 -9.29
N ASP A 450 5.29 -15.06 -8.68
CA ASP A 450 4.73 -15.41 -7.37
C ASP A 450 5.25 -14.44 -6.27
N ARG A 451 6.53 -14.05 -6.31
CA ARG A 451 7.10 -13.01 -5.42
C ARG A 451 6.39 -11.65 -5.58
N MET A 452 6.15 -11.20 -6.82
CA MET A 452 5.43 -9.94 -7.07
C MET A 452 4.01 -9.93 -6.51
N SER A 453 3.23 -10.99 -6.74
CA SER A 453 1.86 -11.10 -6.22
C SER A 453 1.84 -10.93 -4.69
N VAL A 454 2.82 -11.50 -3.99
CA VAL A 454 3.00 -11.30 -2.53
C VAL A 454 3.43 -9.87 -2.18
N ARG A 455 4.41 -9.27 -2.89
CA ARG A 455 4.87 -7.89 -2.60
C ARG A 455 3.76 -6.84 -2.82
N ILE A 456 2.94 -6.99 -3.86
CA ILE A 456 1.78 -6.11 -4.10
C ILE A 456 0.80 -6.19 -2.92
N LEU A 457 0.51 -7.40 -2.43
CA LEU A 457 -0.38 -7.61 -1.29
C LEU A 457 0.19 -7.00 0.00
N GLU A 458 1.50 -7.12 0.24
CA GLU A 458 2.18 -6.47 1.37
C GLU A 458 2.10 -4.93 1.28
N ARG A 459 2.39 -4.31 0.13
CA ARG A 459 2.24 -2.86 -0.09
C ARG A 459 0.82 -2.35 0.19
N ILE A 460 -0.20 -3.13 -0.18
CA ILE A 460 -1.61 -2.81 0.09
C ILE A 460 -1.93 -2.86 1.61
N GLN A 461 -1.20 -3.66 2.38
CA GLN A 461 -1.38 -3.82 3.82
C GLN A 461 -0.56 -2.81 4.63
N GLN A 462 0.70 -2.57 4.26
CA GLN A 462 1.65 -1.66 4.93
C GLN A 462 1.25 -0.16 4.81
N PRO A 463 1.82 0.74 5.64
CA PRO A 463 1.71 2.19 5.46
C PRO A 463 2.43 2.68 4.20
N VAL A 464 1.86 3.69 3.53
CA VAL A 464 2.40 4.21 2.25
C VAL A 464 3.84 4.73 2.37
N GLY A 465 4.17 5.42 3.47
CA GLY A 465 5.52 5.95 3.68
C GLY A 465 6.59 4.87 3.84
N LEU A 466 6.26 3.71 4.43
CA LEU A 466 7.23 2.67 4.76
C LEU A 466 7.79 2.00 3.49
N TRP A 467 6.91 1.51 2.61
CA TRP A 467 7.37 0.86 1.38
C TRP A 467 7.99 1.86 0.40
N LYS A 468 7.53 3.13 0.37
CA LYS A 468 8.19 4.19 -0.40
C LYS A 468 9.58 4.54 0.11
N LEU A 469 9.81 4.51 1.42
CA LEU A 469 11.14 4.70 2.01
C LEU A 469 12.07 3.52 1.67
N LEU A 470 11.60 2.27 1.81
CA LEU A 470 12.37 1.08 1.44
C LEU A 470 12.73 1.06 -0.05
N ARG A 471 11.81 1.50 -0.93
CA ARG A 471 12.05 1.69 -2.35
C ARG A 471 13.07 2.78 -2.64
N TRP A 472 12.98 3.93 -1.99
CA TRP A 472 13.92 5.05 -2.18
C TRP A 472 15.34 4.69 -1.73
N LEU A 473 15.48 3.97 -0.62
CA LEU A 473 16.75 3.42 -0.15
C LEU A 473 17.25 2.22 -0.99
N ASN A 474 16.40 1.66 -1.86
CA ASN A 474 16.65 0.42 -2.61
C ASN A 474 17.08 -0.75 -1.70
N LEU A 475 16.35 -0.98 -0.61
CA LEU A 475 16.67 -2.00 0.40
C LEU A 475 15.64 -3.12 0.50
N GLY A 476 16.13 -4.34 0.74
CA GLY A 476 15.32 -5.50 1.14
C GLY A 476 14.22 -5.85 0.13
N PRO A 477 12.96 -6.06 0.57
CA PRO A 477 11.88 -6.52 -0.31
C PRO A 477 11.59 -5.63 -1.54
N GLU A 478 11.84 -4.32 -1.45
CA GLU A 478 11.60 -3.40 -2.55
C GLU A 478 12.74 -3.45 -3.60
N LYS A 479 13.97 -3.80 -3.19
CA LYS A 479 15.07 -4.11 -4.12
C LYS A 479 14.76 -5.39 -4.90
N GLN A 480 14.38 -6.46 -4.19
CA GLN A 480 14.00 -7.72 -4.83
C GLN A 480 12.85 -7.51 -5.83
N LEU A 481 11.85 -6.69 -5.48
CA LEU A 481 10.76 -6.34 -6.38
C LEU A 481 11.24 -5.62 -7.65
N ALA A 482 12.23 -4.73 -7.56
CA ALA A 482 12.80 -4.07 -8.73
C ALA A 482 13.60 -5.03 -9.63
N GLU A 483 14.33 -5.97 -9.03
CA GLU A 483 15.07 -7.03 -9.74
C GLU A 483 14.11 -8.01 -10.43
N ASP A 484 13.06 -8.45 -9.72
CA ASP A 484 11.99 -9.29 -10.26
C ASP A 484 11.26 -8.58 -11.42
N VAL A 485 10.95 -7.28 -11.29
CA VAL A 485 10.24 -6.50 -12.34
C VAL A 485 11.09 -6.40 -13.60
N LYS A 486 12.40 -6.20 -13.47
CA LYS A 486 13.30 -6.20 -14.62
C LYS A 486 13.30 -7.55 -15.35
N ALA A 487 13.39 -8.66 -14.61
CA ALA A 487 13.42 -10.00 -15.21
C ALA A 487 12.14 -10.33 -16.01
N ILE A 488 10.96 -9.86 -15.55
CA ILE A 488 9.72 -10.03 -16.30
C ILE A 488 9.60 -9.05 -17.48
N ASP A 489 10.11 -7.82 -17.35
CA ASP A 489 10.18 -6.87 -18.46
C ASP A 489 11.04 -7.41 -19.61
N ASP A 490 12.21 -7.97 -19.30
CA ASP A 490 13.11 -8.57 -20.29
C ASP A 490 12.42 -9.73 -21.05
N LEU A 491 11.64 -10.59 -20.36
CA LEU A 491 10.79 -11.59 -21.04
C LEU A 491 9.69 -10.94 -21.88
N VAL A 492 8.91 -10.00 -21.32
CA VAL A 492 7.75 -9.40 -22.00
C VAL A 492 8.18 -8.68 -23.27
N TYR A 493 9.31 -7.97 -23.25
CA TYR A 493 9.89 -7.38 -24.45
C TYR A 493 10.40 -8.44 -25.45
N SER A 494 10.93 -9.58 -25.00
CA SER A 494 11.29 -10.70 -25.91
C SER A 494 10.07 -11.36 -26.58
N VAL A 495 8.93 -11.46 -25.89
CA VAL A 495 7.67 -11.99 -26.42
C VAL A 495 7.07 -11.02 -27.44
N ILE A 496 7.08 -9.72 -27.13
CA ILE A 496 6.69 -8.65 -28.05
C ILE A 496 7.57 -8.67 -29.32
N ALA A 497 8.90 -8.79 -29.17
CA ALA A 497 9.84 -8.81 -30.29
C ALA A 497 9.59 -10.02 -31.21
N ARG A 498 9.52 -11.24 -30.67
CA ARG A 498 9.22 -12.46 -31.44
C ARG A 498 7.89 -12.38 -32.19
N SER A 499 6.83 -11.98 -31.50
CA SER A 499 5.48 -11.84 -32.09
C SER A 499 5.39 -10.76 -33.18
N ILE A 500 6.31 -9.80 -33.22
CA ILE A 500 6.45 -8.82 -34.32
C ILE A 500 7.30 -9.41 -35.46
N GLU A 501 8.42 -10.06 -35.14
CA GLU A 501 9.34 -10.64 -36.14
C GLU A 501 8.67 -11.76 -36.95
N GLU A 502 8.04 -12.72 -36.29
CA GLU A 502 7.32 -13.85 -36.93
C GLU A 502 6.25 -13.34 -37.91
N LYS A 503 5.59 -12.22 -37.61
CA LYS A 503 4.58 -11.60 -38.48
C LYS A 503 5.19 -10.81 -39.62
N ASN A 504 6.33 -10.15 -39.41
CA ASN A 504 7.08 -9.53 -40.50
C ASN A 504 7.62 -10.58 -41.50
N GLN A 505 7.94 -11.79 -41.03
CA GLN A 505 8.27 -12.91 -41.89
C GLN A 505 7.02 -13.44 -42.62
N GLN A 506 5.89 -13.66 -41.92
CA GLN A 506 4.61 -14.07 -42.54
C GLN A 506 4.11 -13.04 -43.58
N ALA A 507 4.26 -11.73 -43.36
CA ALA A 507 3.80 -10.69 -44.29
C ALA A 507 4.50 -10.75 -45.66
N ASN A 508 5.71 -11.32 -45.72
CA ASN A 508 6.46 -11.53 -46.96
C ASN A 508 6.14 -12.87 -47.66
N GLY A 509 5.33 -13.75 -47.05
CA GLY A 509 4.88 -15.04 -47.60
C GLY A 509 3.36 -15.09 -47.77
N ALA A 510 2.87 -15.05 -49.01
CA ALA A 510 1.47 -14.71 -49.30
C ALA A 510 0.40 -15.69 -48.73
N SER A 511 -0.17 -15.36 -47.57
CA SER A 511 -1.52 -15.78 -47.17
C SER A 511 -2.19 -14.73 -46.25
N PRO A 512 -3.22 -14.00 -46.72
CA PRO A 512 -3.86 -12.93 -45.96
C PRO A 512 -4.90 -13.45 -44.95
N SER A 513 -4.55 -14.47 -44.17
CA SER A 513 -5.44 -15.15 -43.21
C SER A 513 -4.83 -15.37 -41.80
N SER A 514 -3.73 -14.69 -41.47
CA SER A 514 -3.14 -14.72 -40.13
C SER A 514 -4.15 -14.26 -39.06
N ARG A 515 -4.30 -15.05 -38.00
CA ARG A 515 -5.28 -14.83 -36.91
C ARG A 515 -4.78 -13.70 -36.00
N LYS A 516 -5.58 -12.64 -35.85
CA LYS A 516 -5.19 -11.46 -35.06
C LYS A 516 -5.09 -11.78 -33.55
N ASP A 517 -3.89 -11.67 -33.01
CA ASP A 517 -3.58 -11.81 -31.57
C ASP A 517 -3.63 -10.47 -30.81
N LEU A 518 -3.32 -10.46 -29.52
CA LEU A 518 -3.32 -9.22 -28.71
C LEU A 518 -2.35 -8.15 -29.22
N ILE A 519 -1.15 -8.55 -29.65
CA ILE A 519 -0.10 -7.61 -30.03
C ILE A 519 -0.48 -6.93 -31.33
N SER A 520 -0.98 -7.67 -32.33
CA SER A 520 -1.52 -7.10 -33.56
C SER A 520 -2.78 -6.25 -33.31
N LEU A 521 -3.71 -6.69 -32.46
CA LEU A 521 -4.92 -5.91 -32.11
C LEU A 521 -4.63 -4.63 -31.31
N PHE A 522 -3.49 -4.58 -30.60
CA PHE A 522 -3.03 -3.40 -29.88
C PHE A 522 -2.29 -2.44 -30.82
N ILE A 523 -1.37 -2.96 -31.64
CA ILE A 523 -0.64 -2.19 -32.66
C ILE A 523 -1.62 -1.53 -33.65
N GLU A 524 -2.53 -2.29 -34.26
CA GLU A 524 -3.53 -1.80 -35.23
C GLU A 524 -4.39 -0.65 -34.69
N LYS A 525 -4.66 -0.62 -33.38
CA LYS A 525 -5.42 0.48 -32.74
C LYS A 525 -4.53 1.63 -32.29
N SER A 526 -3.27 1.37 -31.93
CA SER A 526 -2.31 2.44 -31.61
C SER A 526 -2.01 3.33 -32.84
N GLU A 527 -1.97 2.74 -34.04
CA GLU A 527 -1.79 3.48 -35.30
C GLU A 527 -2.99 4.36 -35.66
N VAL A 528 -4.19 3.99 -35.19
CA VAL A 528 -5.44 4.71 -35.45
C VAL A 528 -5.69 5.83 -34.44
N GLU A 529 -5.33 5.65 -33.16
CA GLU A 529 -5.63 6.62 -32.08
C GLU A 529 -4.42 7.46 -31.60
N TYR A 530 -3.16 7.04 -31.82
CA TYR A 530 -1.99 7.66 -31.16
C TYR A 530 -0.89 8.20 -32.10
N THR A 531 -0.37 7.43 -33.07
CA THR A 531 0.62 7.94 -34.05
C THR A 531 0.51 7.29 -35.44
N LYS A 532 0.64 8.10 -36.50
CA LYS A 532 0.87 7.58 -37.86
C LYS A 532 2.30 7.04 -38.00
N GLY A 533 2.45 5.73 -38.07
CA GLY A 533 3.62 5.06 -38.66
C GLY A 533 4.95 5.13 -37.88
N VAL A 534 4.95 5.59 -36.63
CA VAL A 534 6.10 5.49 -35.71
C VAL A 534 5.61 5.12 -34.32
N HIS A 535 5.88 3.90 -33.87
CA HIS A 535 5.65 3.50 -32.49
C HIS A 535 6.64 4.24 -31.59
N THR A 536 6.16 4.96 -30.60
CA THR A 536 7.01 5.65 -29.63
C THR A 536 7.33 4.74 -28.45
N ASN A 537 8.36 5.09 -27.67
CA ASN A 537 8.67 4.39 -26.41
C ASN A 537 7.50 4.39 -25.40
N LYS A 538 6.49 5.26 -25.57
CA LYS A 538 5.27 5.23 -24.74
C LYS A 538 4.33 4.09 -25.16
N ASP A 539 4.24 3.82 -26.45
CA ASP A 539 3.34 2.80 -27.01
C ASP A 539 3.88 1.40 -26.72
N LEU A 540 5.20 1.20 -26.85
CA LEU A 540 5.90 -0.01 -26.40
C LEU A 540 5.71 -0.26 -24.90
N LYS A 541 5.79 0.79 -24.05
CA LYS A 541 5.54 0.65 -22.62
C LYS A 541 4.08 0.33 -22.31
N LEU A 542 3.12 1.01 -22.95
CA LEU A 542 1.69 0.74 -22.73
C LEU A 542 1.32 -0.67 -23.21
N MET A 543 1.96 -1.17 -24.27
CA MET A 543 1.86 -2.56 -24.71
C MET A 543 2.47 -3.53 -23.68
N ARG A 544 3.66 -3.26 -23.12
CA ARG A 544 4.24 -4.06 -22.00
C ARG A 544 3.28 -4.11 -20.80
N ASP A 545 2.73 -2.97 -20.39
CA ASP A 545 1.79 -2.84 -19.26
C ASP A 545 0.48 -3.63 -19.50
N PHE A 546 0.05 -3.71 -20.76
CA PHE A 546 -1.08 -4.52 -21.20
C PHE A 546 -0.73 -6.02 -21.24
N VAL A 547 0.38 -6.42 -21.87
CA VAL A 547 0.84 -7.82 -21.99
C VAL A 547 1.07 -8.45 -20.61
N ILE A 548 1.80 -7.79 -19.71
CA ILE A 548 2.06 -8.32 -18.36
C ILE A 548 0.77 -8.50 -17.55
N SER A 549 -0.23 -7.63 -17.75
CA SER A 549 -1.55 -7.76 -17.12
C SER A 549 -2.28 -9.03 -17.57
N PHE A 550 -2.18 -9.41 -18.85
CA PHE A 550 -2.82 -10.63 -19.37
C PHE A 550 -2.08 -11.91 -18.95
N LEU A 551 -0.74 -11.90 -18.97
CA LEU A 551 0.07 -13.03 -18.50
C LEU A 551 -0.20 -13.32 -17.00
N ALA A 552 -0.13 -12.31 -16.14
CA ALA A 552 -0.36 -12.46 -14.71
C ALA A 552 -1.78 -12.96 -14.39
N ALA A 553 -2.81 -12.40 -15.05
CA ALA A 553 -4.20 -12.76 -14.79
C ALA A 553 -4.59 -14.15 -15.34
N GLY A 554 -4.02 -14.56 -16.48
CA GLY A 554 -4.33 -15.84 -17.11
C GLY A 554 -3.76 -17.05 -16.36
N ARG A 555 -2.47 -16.98 -16.02
CA ARG A 555 -1.71 -18.07 -15.35
C ARG A 555 -2.26 -18.36 -13.95
N GLU A 556 -1.94 -17.49 -12.99
CA GLU A 556 -2.07 -17.77 -11.55
C GLU A 556 -3.51 -18.14 -11.17
N THR A 557 -4.50 -17.51 -11.80
CA THR A 557 -5.91 -17.71 -11.48
C THR A 557 -6.43 -19.07 -11.95
N THR A 558 -6.02 -19.52 -13.14
CA THR A 558 -6.45 -20.80 -13.72
C THR A 558 -5.73 -21.96 -13.02
N ALA A 559 -4.43 -21.85 -12.78
CA ALA A 559 -3.63 -22.85 -12.07
C ALA A 559 -4.10 -23.04 -10.62
N THR A 560 -4.36 -21.93 -9.91
CA THR A 560 -4.92 -21.95 -8.55
C THR A 560 -6.29 -22.61 -8.51
N THR A 561 -7.16 -22.33 -9.50
CA THR A 561 -8.48 -22.98 -9.60
C THR A 561 -8.36 -24.49 -9.74
N MET A 562 -7.55 -24.97 -10.70
CA MET A 562 -7.35 -26.41 -10.92
C MET A 562 -6.73 -27.09 -9.71
N SER A 563 -5.77 -26.44 -9.05
CA SER A 563 -5.16 -26.93 -7.80
C SER A 563 -6.20 -27.11 -6.68
N TRP A 564 -7.12 -26.16 -6.50
CA TRP A 564 -8.23 -26.30 -5.55
C TRP A 564 -9.23 -27.39 -5.94
N VAL A 565 -9.56 -27.53 -7.22
CA VAL A 565 -10.47 -28.60 -7.70
C VAL A 565 -9.86 -29.98 -7.41
N ILE A 566 -8.59 -30.20 -7.76
CA ILE A 566 -7.87 -31.46 -7.47
C ILE A 566 -7.83 -31.73 -5.96
N LEU A 567 -7.52 -30.73 -5.14
CA LEU A 567 -7.47 -30.87 -3.68
C LEU A 567 -8.85 -31.19 -3.08
N MET A 568 -9.91 -30.56 -3.59
CA MET A 568 -11.28 -30.83 -3.13
C MET A 568 -11.81 -32.19 -3.57
N LEU A 569 -11.49 -32.64 -4.79
CA LEU A 569 -11.78 -34.00 -5.26
C LEU A 569 -11.10 -35.07 -4.38
N ASN A 570 -9.85 -34.86 -3.98
CA ASN A 570 -9.15 -35.76 -3.05
C ASN A 570 -9.71 -35.68 -1.62
N ARG A 571 -10.16 -34.51 -1.16
CA ARG A 571 -10.82 -34.32 0.15
C ARG A 571 -12.21 -34.97 0.21
N TYR A 572 -12.89 -35.12 -0.91
CA TYR A 572 -14.23 -35.73 -1.01
C TYR A 572 -14.26 -36.88 -2.03
N PRO A 573 -13.71 -38.07 -1.70
CA PRO A 573 -13.58 -39.19 -2.65
C PRO A 573 -14.89 -39.65 -3.30
N ASN A 574 -16.03 -39.48 -2.63
CA ASN A 574 -17.36 -39.79 -3.19
C ASN A 574 -17.70 -38.88 -4.38
N VAL A 575 -17.35 -37.59 -4.32
CA VAL A 575 -17.53 -36.63 -5.42
C VAL A 575 -16.58 -36.98 -6.57
N LEU A 576 -15.33 -37.34 -6.27
CA LEU A 576 -14.39 -37.84 -7.28
C LEU A 576 -14.86 -39.15 -7.94
N HIS A 577 -15.51 -40.04 -7.20
CA HIS A 577 -16.12 -41.25 -7.77
C HIS A 577 -17.28 -40.89 -8.71
N GLN A 578 -18.16 -39.98 -8.33
CA GLN A 578 -19.27 -39.51 -9.19
C GLN A 578 -18.79 -38.77 -10.44
N VAL A 579 -17.77 -37.90 -10.34
CA VAL A 579 -17.12 -37.29 -11.52
C VAL A 579 -16.53 -38.35 -12.45
N ARG A 580 -15.86 -39.38 -11.90
CA ARG A 580 -15.32 -40.49 -12.70
C ARG A 580 -16.42 -41.37 -13.32
N GLN A 581 -17.56 -41.54 -12.65
CA GLN A 581 -18.73 -42.19 -13.23
C GLN A 581 -19.34 -41.37 -14.37
N GLU A 582 -19.52 -40.06 -14.21
CA GLU A 582 -20.02 -39.17 -15.27
C GLU A 582 -19.13 -39.23 -16.51
N LEU A 583 -17.80 -39.12 -16.32
CA LEU A 583 -16.83 -39.22 -17.41
C LEU A 583 -16.92 -40.58 -18.12
N LYS A 584 -16.95 -41.70 -17.39
CA LYS A 584 -17.04 -43.05 -17.98
C LYS A 584 -18.37 -43.31 -18.70
N ALA A 585 -19.48 -42.76 -18.19
CA ALA A 585 -20.80 -42.98 -18.75
C ALA A 585 -21.07 -42.15 -20.01
N LYS A 586 -20.43 -40.98 -20.15
CA LYS A 586 -20.62 -40.07 -21.29
C LYS A 586 -19.51 -40.19 -22.33
N PHE A 587 -18.27 -40.44 -21.91
CA PHE A 587 -17.07 -40.46 -22.76
C PHE A 587 -16.15 -41.64 -22.42
N PRO A 588 -16.59 -42.89 -22.65
CA PRO A 588 -15.75 -44.07 -22.42
C PRO A 588 -14.45 -44.04 -23.27
N ASP A 589 -14.50 -43.41 -24.43
CA ASP A 589 -13.40 -43.28 -25.41
C ASP A 589 -12.20 -42.48 -24.87
N LEU A 590 -12.41 -41.63 -23.85
CA LEU A 590 -11.33 -40.97 -23.09
C LEU A 590 -10.55 -41.96 -22.20
N PHE A 591 -11.13 -43.11 -21.87
CA PHE A 591 -10.50 -44.17 -21.07
C PHE A 591 -9.90 -45.29 -21.93
N THR A 592 -10.33 -45.45 -23.19
CA THR A 592 -9.64 -46.30 -24.18
C THR A 592 -8.46 -45.57 -24.83
N GLY A 593 -8.49 -44.23 -24.88
CA GLY A 593 -7.46 -43.39 -25.49
C GLY A 593 -7.71 -43.08 -26.97
N GLU A 594 -8.86 -43.50 -27.50
CA GLU A 594 -9.32 -43.16 -28.87
C GLU A 594 -9.57 -41.65 -29.02
N ILE A 595 -10.07 -41.01 -27.97
CA ILE A 595 -10.19 -39.54 -27.89
C ILE A 595 -9.14 -39.03 -26.88
N ARG A 596 -8.24 -38.14 -27.34
CA ARG A 596 -7.20 -37.55 -26.46
C ARG A 596 -7.71 -36.40 -25.59
N ALA A 597 -8.70 -35.65 -26.05
CA ALA A 597 -9.30 -34.53 -25.33
C ALA A 597 -10.77 -34.34 -25.73
N PRO A 598 -11.67 -33.96 -24.79
CA PRO A 598 -13.07 -33.71 -25.09
C PRO A 598 -13.26 -32.39 -25.87
N THR A 599 -14.19 -32.37 -26.83
CA THR A 599 -14.56 -31.15 -27.56
C THR A 599 -15.40 -30.19 -26.70
N MET A 600 -15.57 -28.96 -27.17
CA MET A 600 -16.47 -27.96 -26.56
C MET A 600 -17.90 -28.49 -26.34
N GLU A 601 -18.44 -29.30 -27.27
CA GLU A 601 -19.78 -29.89 -27.12
C GLU A 601 -19.79 -31.02 -26.08
N ASN A 602 -18.72 -31.82 -25.98
CA ASN A 602 -18.59 -32.85 -24.95
C ASN A 602 -18.53 -32.21 -23.54
N ILE A 603 -17.78 -31.11 -23.38
CA ILE A 603 -17.63 -30.39 -22.10
C ILE A 603 -18.98 -29.88 -21.58
N GLN A 604 -19.87 -29.38 -22.46
CA GLN A 604 -21.21 -28.91 -22.08
C GLN A 604 -22.12 -30.02 -21.50
N GLN A 605 -21.76 -31.29 -21.67
CA GLN A 605 -22.50 -32.43 -21.11
C GLN A 605 -22.03 -32.81 -19.69
N LEU A 606 -20.87 -32.31 -19.23
CA LEU A 606 -20.25 -32.66 -17.94
C LEU A 606 -20.82 -31.85 -16.76
N VAL A 607 -22.14 -31.98 -16.55
CA VAL A 607 -22.91 -31.25 -15.54
C VAL A 607 -22.39 -31.45 -14.13
N PHE A 608 -22.02 -32.66 -13.72
CA PHE A 608 -21.57 -32.90 -12.35
C PHE A 608 -20.14 -32.39 -12.12
N LEU A 609 -19.25 -32.49 -13.11
CA LEU A 609 -17.95 -31.82 -13.09
C LEU A 609 -18.10 -30.29 -13.04
N GLU A 610 -18.97 -29.68 -13.87
CA GLU A 610 -19.20 -28.23 -13.85
C GLU A 610 -19.76 -27.76 -12.50
N ALA A 611 -20.72 -28.52 -11.93
CA ALA A 611 -21.23 -28.29 -10.59
C ALA A 611 -20.14 -28.36 -9.52
N THR A 612 -19.19 -29.30 -9.64
CA THR A 612 -18.05 -29.46 -8.73
C THR A 612 -17.06 -28.30 -8.85
N VAL A 613 -16.81 -27.79 -10.06
CA VAL A 613 -15.98 -26.60 -10.31
C VAL A 613 -16.66 -25.34 -9.75
N ARG A 614 -17.96 -25.14 -9.99
CA ARG A 614 -18.76 -24.03 -9.44
C ARG A 614 -18.78 -24.03 -7.90
N GLU A 615 -18.93 -25.20 -7.30
CA GLU A 615 -18.88 -25.36 -5.84
C GLU A 615 -17.47 -25.12 -5.28
N THR A 616 -16.43 -25.49 -6.03
CA THR A 616 -15.05 -25.13 -5.69
C THR A 616 -14.84 -23.63 -5.75
N PHE A 617 -15.34 -22.93 -6.79
CA PHE A 617 -15.30 -21.45 -6.84
C PHE A 617 -16.08 -20.77 -5.72
N ARG A 618 -17.20 -21.36 -5.25
CA ARG A 618 -17.96 -20.81 -4.11
C ARG A 618 -17.14 -20.82 -2.82
N LEU A 619 -16.42 -21.91 -2.53
CA LEU A 619 -15.64 -22.04 -1.31
C LEU A 619 -14.21 -21.49 -1.46
N PHE A 620 -13.60 -21.56 -2.63
CA PHE A 620 -12.22 -21.14 -2.87
C PHE A 620 -12.15 -20.18 -4.07
N PRO A 621 -12.82 -19.01 -3.99
CA PRO A 621 -12.71 -17.98 -5.02
C PRO A 621 -11.29 -17.43 -5.02
N VAL A 622 -10.60 -17.55 -6.16
CA VAL A 622 -9.21 -17.12 -6.38
C VAL A 622 -8.97 -15.71 -5.81
N VAL A 623 -9.82 -14.74 -6.19
CA VAL A 623 -9.77 -13.38 -5.64
C VAL A 623 -10.65 -13.32 -4.38
N ALA A 624 -10.14 -13.82 -3.27
CA ALA A 624 -10.88 -14.00 -2.02
C ALA A 624 -11.50 -12.71 -1.45
N ILE A 625 -10.90 -11.53 -1.73
CA ILE A 625 -11.39 -10.20 -1.34
C ILE A 625 -11.09 -9.19 -2.47
N THR A 626 -12.07 -8.37 -2.86
CA THR A 626 -11.84 -7.15 -3.67
C THR A 626 -12.19 -5.88 -2.90
N GLY A 627 -11.81 -4.72 -3.44
CA GLY A 627 -12.20 -3.43 -2.89
C GLY A 627 -12.43 -2.35 -3.95
N ARG A 628 -13.17 -1.31 -3.55
CA ARG A 628 -13.45 -0.09 -4.32
C ARG A 628 -13.34 1.13 -3.39
N SER A 629 -13.25 2.32 -3.97
CA SER A 629 -13.38 3.60 -3.26
C SER A 629 -14.56 4.38 -3.83
N ALA A 630 -15.39 4.95 -2.97
CA ALA A 630 -16.49 5.81 -3.41
C ALA A 630 -15.93 7.11 -4.00
N ILE A 631 -16.32 7.46 -5.23
CA ILE A 631 -15.93 8.73 -5.88
C ILE A 631 -16.77 9.89 -5.34
N ARG A 632 -18.05 9.61 -5.07
CA ARG A 632 -19.08 10.55 -4.61
C ARG A 632 -19.85 9.95 -3.44
N ASP A 633 -20.52 10.80 -2.68
CA ASP A 633 -21.44 10.36 -1.63
C ASP A 633 -22.57 9.50 -2.23
N VAL A 634 -22.81 8.32 -1.63
CA VAL A 634 -23.76 7.34 -2.14
C VAL A 634 -24.35 6.50 -1.00
N TYR A 635 -25.64 6.20 -1.07
CA TYR A 635 -26.33 5.32 -0.12
C TYR A 635 -26.38 3.88 -0.65
N LEU A 636 -26.14 2.90 0.21
CA LEU A 636 -26.42 1.49 -0.07
C LEU A 636 -27.93 1.18 0.05
N TYR A 637 -28.36 0.04 -0.49
CA TYR A 637 -29.76 -0.46 -0.52
C TYR A 637 -30.50 -0.39 0.82
N GLU A 638 -29.77 -0.55 1.92
CA GLU A 638 -30.23 -0.53 3.32
C GLU A 638 -30.27 0.87 3.95
N GLY A 639 -29.83 1.92 3.24
CA GLY A 639 -29.77 3.30 3.75
C GLY A 639 -28.42 3.73 4.34
N THR A 640 -27.41 2.85 4.39
CA THR A 640 -26.05 3.18 4.86
C THR A 640 -25.37 4.19 3.92
N LEU A 641 -24.98 5.36 4.44
CA LEU A 641 -24.25 6.40 3.70
C LEU A 641 -22.75 6.08 3.60
N ILE A 642 -22.27 5.88 2.38
CA ILE A 642 -20.85 5.83 2.05
C ILE A 642 -20.42 7.22 1.57
N LYS A 643 -19.48 7.86 2.30
CA LYS A 643 -18.89 9.14 1.89
C LYS A 643 -17.87 8.95 0.76
N ALA A 644 -17.71 9.96 -0.11
CA ALA A 644 -16.59 10.04 -1.03
C ALA A 644 -15.24 9.74 -0.33
N GLY A 645 -14.31 9.07 -1.00
CA GLY A 645 -13.03 8.62 -0.44
C GLY A 645 -13.11 7.40 0.50
N THR A 646 -14.29 6.97 0.94
CA THR A 646 -14.45 5.78 1.80
C THR A 646 -14.19 4.51 0.99
N ARG A 647 -13.41 3.58 1.54
CA ARG A 647 -13.15 2.27 0.93
C ARG A 647 -14.29 1.31 1.25
N VAL A 648 -14.75 0.56 0.25
CA VAL A 648 -15.67 -0.56 0.41
C VAL A 648 -14.95 -1.86 0.04
N VAL A 649 -15.19 -2.92 0.81
CA VAL A 649 -14.50 -4.20 0.74
C VAL A 649 -15.52 -5.33 0.56
N MET A 650 -15.27 -6.18 -0.43
CA MET A 650 -16.15 -7.28 -0.85
C MET A 650 -15.40 -8.61 -0.65
N PRO A 651 -15.62 -9.33 0.47
CA PRO A 651 -14.97 -10.60 0.77
C PRO A 651 -15.74 -11.77 0.13
N HIS A 652 -15.39 -12.13 -1.09
CA HIS A 652 -15.97 -13.25 -1.85
C HIS A 652 -15.88 -14.57 -1.08
N TYR A 653 -14.76 -14.82 -0.40
CA TYR A 653 -14.55 -16.03 0.42
C TYR A 653 -15.53 -16.13 1.61
N ALA A 654 -15.95 -14.98 2.16
CA ALA A 654 -16.98 -14.92 3.20
C ALA A 654 -18.38 -15.07 2.60
N MET A 655 -18.68 -14.36 1.51
CA MET A 655 -19.95 -14.45 0.78
C MET A 655 -20.30 -15.89 0.41
N GLY A 656 -19.32 -16.67 -0.05
CA GLY A 656 -19.49 -18.09 -0.35
C GLY A 656 -19.88 -18.97 0.84
N ARG A 657 -19.68 -18.51 2.07
CA ARG A 657 -19.91 -19.24 3.34
C ARG A 657 -21.02 -18.63 4.22
N MET A 658 -21.77 -17.66 3.70
CA MET A 658 -22.86 -17.02 4.44
C MET A 658 -24.11 -17.90 4.44
N GLU A 659 -24.52 -18.35 5.63
CA GLU A 659 -25.76 -19.13 5.84
C GLU A 659 -27.01 -18.34 5.45
N THR A 660 -26.96 -17.01 5.53
CA THR A 660 -28.01 -16.09 5.04
C THR A 660 -28.15 -16.04 3.52
N VAL A 661 -27.20 -16.60 2.76
CA VAL A 661 -27.19 -16.59 1.28
C VAL A 661 -27.32 -18.01 0.72
N TRP A 662 -26.72 -19.01 1.39
CA TRP A 662 -26.62 -20.39 0.90
C TRP A 662 -27.41 -21.42 1.72
N GLY A 663 -28.03 -21.02 2.84
CA GLY A 663 -28.71 -21.92 3.77
C GLY A 663 -27.77 -22.54 4.81
N PRO A 664 -28.26 -23.45 5.67
CA PRO A 664 -27.47 -24.03 6.77
C PRO A 664 -26.27 -24.86 6.27
N ASP A 665 -26.36 -25.46 5.07
CA ASP A 665 -25.28 -26.23 4.45
C ASP A 665 -24.20 -25.36 3.77
N ALA A 666 -24.17 -24.04 4.00
CA ALA A 666 -23.21 -23.10 3.43
C ALA A 666 -21.72 -23.45 3.65
N LYS A 667 -21.41 -24.28 4.65
CA LYS A 667 -20.03 -24.72 4.98
C LYS A 667 -19.64 -26.04 4.28
N GLU A 668 -20.61 -26.81 3.83
CA GLU A 668 -20.41 -28.11 3.17
C GLU A 668 -19.97 -27.91 1.73
N PHE A 669 -19.28 -28.91 1.16
CA PHE A 669 -18.96 -28.99 -0.27
C PHE A 669 -19.96 -29.94 -0.93
N LYS A 670 -20.89 -29.37 -1.71
CA LYS A 670 -22.11 -30.04 -2.17
C LYS A 670 -22.45 -29.62 -3.61
N PRO A 671 -21.75 -30.19 -4.62
CA PRO A 671 -21.94 -29.86 -6.04
C PRO A 671 -23.42 -29.85 -6.48
N GLU A 672 -24.22 -30.77 -5.93
CA GLU A 672 -25.64 -30.96 -6.20
C GLU A 672 -26.47 -29.69 -6.00
N ARG A 673 -26.02 -28.72 -5.19
CA ARG A 673 -26.72 -27.43 -5.02
C ARG A 673 -26.86 -26.67 -6.34
N TRP A 674 -25.93 -26.87 -7.28
CA TRP A 674 -25.90 -26.23 -8.60
C TRP A 674 -26.76 -26.94 -9.64
N ILE A 675 -27.16 -28.18 -9.38
CA ILE A 675 -27.94 -29.01 -10.31
C ILE A 675 -29.43 -28.84 -9.98
N ASP A 676 -30.25 -28.65 -11.00
CA ASP A 676 -31.70 -28.63 -10.89
C ASP A 676 -32.24 -30.08 -10.80
N SER A 677 -32.97 -30.38 -9.72
CA SER A 677 -33.48 -31.73 -9.44
C SER A 677 -34.63 -32.17 -10.36
N THR A 678 -35.14 -31.28 -11.22
CA THR A 678 -36.22 -31.59 -12.19
C THR A 678 -35.71 -31.73 -13.61
N THR A 679 -34.69 -30.94 -14.00
CA THR A 679 -34.16 -30.94 -15.37
C THR A 679 -32.81 -31.65 -15.50
N GLY A 680 -32.13 -31.95 -14.39
CA GLY A 680 -30.79 -32.56 -14.38
C GLY A 680 -29.69 -31.65 -14.94
N LYS A 681 -29.98 -30.35 -15.14
CA LYS A 681 -29.06 -29.36 -15.71
C LYS A 681 -28.59 -28.35 -14.67
N ILE A 682 -27.55 -27.59 -14.99
CA ILE A 682 -27.06 -26.50 -14.13
C ILE A 682 -28.10 -25.38 -14.00
N LYS A 683 -28.33 -24.92 -12.77
CA LYS A 683 -29.16 -23.76 -12.44
C LYS A 683 -28.53 -22.47 -13.00
N ILE A 684 -29.14 -21.92 -14.05
CA ILE A 684 -28.73 -20.66 -14.68
C ILE A 684 -28.98 -19.45 -13.76
N ARG A 685 -29.98 -19.55 -12.86
CA ARG A 685 -30.17 -18.62 -11.75
C ARG A 685 -30.32 -19.40 -10.45
N LEU A 686 -29.49 -19.09 -9.46
CA LEU A 686 -29.83 -19.39 -8.06
C LEU A 686 -31.03 -18.52 -7.68
N ALA A 687 -32.03 -19.11 -7.04
CA ALA A 687 -33.24 -18.42 -6.60
C ALA A 687 -33.00 -17.60 -5.31
N ILE A 688 -31.99 -16.72 -5.34
CA ILE A 688 -31.78 -15.70 -4.31
C ILE A 688 -32.95 -14.73 -4.42
N GLN A 689 -33.92 -14.85 -3.52
CA GLN A 689 -35.00 -13.88 -3.37
C GLN A 689 -34.43 -12.57 -2.81
N ILE A 690 -33.96 -11.70 -3.71
CA ILE A 690 -33.57 -10.32 -3.39
C ILE A 690 -34.84 -9.57 -2.95
N GLN A 691 -35.14 -9.64 -1.65
CA GLN A 691 -36.29 -8.95 -1.06
C GLN A 691 -36.00 -7.45 -0.97
N ARG A 692 -36.23 -6.74 -2.09
CA ARG A 692 -36.31 -5.27 -2.09
C ARG A 692 -37.50 -4.84 -1.24
N VAL A 693 -37.25 -4.57 0.04
CA VAL A 693 -38.20 -3.88 0.93
C VAL A 693 -38.55 -2.53 0.28
N SER A 694 -39.76 -2.45 -0.25
CA SER A 694 -40.19 -1.31 -1.06
C SER A 694 -40.56 -0.13 -0.16
N TRP A 695 -39.56 0.65 0.23
CA TRP A 695 -39.75 1.99 0.80
C TRP A 695 -40.26 2.96 -0.27
N ARG A 696 -41.51 2.74 -0.70
CA ARG A 696 -42.26 3.74 -1.47
C ARG A 696 -42.44 4.97 -0.59
N THR A 697 -42.05 6.11 -1.14
CA THR A 697 -42.16 7.42 -0.53
C THR A 697 -43.59 7.72 -0.08
N THR A 698 -43.81 7.77 1.24
CA THR A 698 -44.96 8.45 1.82
C THR A 698 -44.84 9.94 1.52
N ARG A 699 -45.40 10.39 0.38
CA ARG A 699 -45.55 11.82 0.10
C ARG A 699 -46.44 12.43 1.18
N LEU A 700 -45.92 13.42 1.90
CA LEU A 700 -46.73 14.36 2.66
C LEU A 700 -47.47 15.26 1.66
N SER A 701 -48.59 14.78 1.14
CA SER A 701 -49.56 15.56 0.38
C SER A 701 -50.86 15.66 1.19
N GLY A 702 -50.85 16.58 2.17
CA GLY A 702 -51.97 16.85 3.07
C GLY A 702 -52.17 18.36 3.21
N ASN A 703 -52.71 18.99 2.17
CA ASN A 703 -53.18 20.38 2.23
C ASN A 703 -54.56 20.41 2.91
N GLU A 704 -54.59 20.43 4.24
CA GLU A 704 -55.81 20.72 4.99
C GLU A 704 -55.67 21.98 5.86
N VAL A 705 -56.27 23.05 5.33
CA VAL A 705 -56.98 24.13 6.03
C VAL A 705 -56.65 24.35 7.52
N CYS A 706 -55.81 25.36 7.78
CA CYS A 706 -55.79 26.08 9.07
C CYS A 706 -56.20 27.55 8.86
N SER A 707 -57.51 27.79 8.77
CA SER A 707 -58.08 29.13 8.60
C SER A 707 -58.90 29.58 9.82
N GLY A 708 -58.22 30.20 10.79
CA GLY A 708 -58.80 31.29 11.59
C GLY A 708 -59.24 31.02 13.03
N ARG A 709 -59.04 32.06 13.84
CA ARG A 709 -59.55 32.34 15.20
C ARG A 709 -58.87 31.58 16.35
N GLY A 710 -58.42 32.36 17.33
CA GLY A 710 -57.57 32.01 18.46
C GLY A 710 -56.72 33.22 18.83
#